data_AF-A0AAU6SH36-F1
#
_entry.id   AF-A0AAU6SH36-F1
#
_cell.length_a   1.000
_cell.length_b   1.000
_cell.length_c   1.000
_cell.angle_alpha   90.00
_cell.angle_beta   90.00
_cell.angle_gamma   90.00
#
_symmetry.space_group_name_H-M   'P 1'
#
loop_
_entity.id
_entity.type
_entity.pdbx_description
1 polymer ?
#
loop_
_entity_poly.entity_id
_entity_poly.type
_entity_poly.pdbx_seq_one_letter_code
_entity_poly.pdbx_strand_id
1 'polypeptide(L)'
;MRSTAPSPLDAGILHDEPLTLPPAWRPPARAPLPLVAAVVPVIGAVALWLVTGSVFTLWFALLGPVIAAATVLDARRAARKDGRRASADAARARDEVASAVAARHAHERAQLWGRHPDVARLAARDDIWRGARAASIVVGTGERVSVVRVTGGDGDPDAAELRRRAARVAGAPVTLPLDAGIAIVGGETLAAAVQRSLVLQLCLMLPPGDLRIVGALGEGLDWMEALPHRGARSGLAVAAIAPGELVPADADVAIARCRPGEPLPPRCQALLVVTSPGVALLEHAGEAVPVGIEAVAREQAEEIARDLTARAERSLGLQRDGGEPLALAPLLAAAPATTRGLPAAIGVAGGQTAVVDLVADGPHAVVAGVTGAGKSELLITWILALCATRTTDEVTFLLADFKGGTAFDGLAGVPHVTGVITDLDGSGARRAIESLRAELRRREAAIAAAGARDVGDPRVRLPRLVVVVDEFAALLADHPELHGLFADIAARGRALGIHLILGTQRAAGVIRDNLLANCPLRVSLRVTDPADSRTLLGTDDAALLPGDAAGRGLAFLRRAGDTAPQQVRIALSGADDVAAAALRTGHRPPSRPWLPELPVRLSIDELAVRASAERSAPGAGVAILGLADEPERQRQPVVAVGPADRAILVLGGPGSGVSNVLEVIAAQARESTIRVPAHPELMWDAVAALHDALPPAGTAVLIDDLDAVALRLPPEYAHSVLERVESLVRRAAGAGVLVVAGAHRMTGPVSRVAELFARRLVLPYPTRVDHAAAGGDPSAFDRSAPPGRGRLDGRTVQVALARATSAEPHPADAWWMPTARLTGVVARRSPAGRRALAAWEDHGVRVREVDDHVDDPAAVAEGRVVLVGEPDDWQRHWRLLADVRGDHDLVVDTSCAPELRVLAGFRGVPPYCEPGSGRAWLISSGADPVRIVLPVGDVRPNRRSGVLTGPSRTP
;
A
#
# COMPACT_ATOMS: atom_id res chain seq x y z
N MET A 1 -41.93 52.05 27.72
CA MET A 1 -41.28 50.75 27.98
C MET A 1 -41.14 50.02 26.64
N ARG A 2 -39.90 49.65 26.33
CA ARG A 2 -39.36 48.82 25.24
C ARG A 2 -40.29 48.46 24.06
N SER A 3 -40.04 49.12 22.93
CA SER A 3 -40.41 48.72 21.58
C SER A 3 -39.62 47.47 21.18
N THR A 4 -40.30 46.32 21.15
CA THR A 4 -39.77 45.07 20.61
C THR A 4 -39.98 45.06 19.09
N ALA A 5 -38.90 45.03 18.33
CA ALA A 5 -38.95 44.76 16.89
C ALA A 5 -39.49 43.32 16.66
N PRO A 6 -40.36 43.10 15.66
CA PRO A 6 -40.88 41.77 15.38
C PRO A 6 -39.80 40.83 14.84
N SER A 7 -39.96 39.54 15.14
CA SER A 7 -39.11 38.44 14.68
C SER A 7 -39.20 38.26 13.16
N PRO A 8 -38.12 37.87 12.45
CA PRO A 8 -38.12 37.66 11.00
C PRO A 8 -39.09 36.56 10.51
N LEU A 9 -39.60 35.69 11.41
CA LEU A 9 -40.60 34.68 11.10
C LEU A 9 -42.04 35.23 11.02
N ASP A 10 -42.36 36.33 11.72
CA ASP A 10 -43.68 36.98 11.66
C ASP A 10 -43.84 37.90 10.44
N ALA A 11 -42.74 38.30 9.81
CA ALA A 11 -42.74 39.18 8.63
C ALA A 11 -43.25 38.47 7.36
N GLY A 12 -43.02 37.16 7.23
CA GLY A 12 -43.41 36.38 6.04
C GLY A 12 -44.93 36.20 5.89
N ILE A 13 -45.68 36.22 6.98
CA ILE A 13 -47.13 35.96 7.00
C ILE A 13 -47.94 37.22 6.62
N LEU A 14 -47.41 38.42 6.84
CA LEU A 14 -48.08 39.70 6.57
C LEU A 14 -48.02 40.16 5.10
N HIS A 15 -47.26 39.46 4.24
CA HIS A 15 -47.03 39.90 2.85
C HIS A 15 -48.04 39.38 1.81
N ASP A 16 -48.78 38.30 2.12
CA ASP A 16 -49.75 37.69 1.20
C ASP A 16 -51.18 38.23 1.34
N GLU A 17 -51.51 38.94 2.43
CA GLU A 17 -52.85 39.50 2.59
C GLU A 17 -53.11 40.64 1.59
N PRO A 18 -54.28 40.64 0.90
CA PRO A 18 -54.62 41.69 -0.05
C PRO A 18 -54.75 43.04 0.68
N LEU A 19 -54.10 44.07 0.14
CA LEU A 19 -54.22 45.43 0.65
C LEU A 19 -55.64 45.95 0.31
N THR A 20 -56.30 46.60 1.26
CA THR A 20 -57.68 47.07 1.10
C THR A 20 -57.75 48.59 1.08
N LEU A 21 -58.50 49.14 0.12
CA LEU A 21 -58.80 50.56 0.03
C LEU A 21 -60.20 50.85 0.57
N PRO A 22 -60.39 51.90 1.38
CA PRO A 22 -61.71 52.27 1.87
C PRO A 22 -62.64 52.66 0.70
N PRO A 23 -63.95 52.44 0.81
CA PRO A 23 -64.90 52.83 -0.22
C PRO A 23 -65.00 54.36 -0.35
N ALA A 24 -65.32 54.85 -1.54
CA ALA A 24 -65.53 56.28 -1.75
C ALA A 24 -66.67 56.80 -0.86
N TRP A 25 -66.44 57.95 -0.21
CA TRP A 25 -67.46 58.59 0.62
C TRP A 25 -68.68 58.96 -0.22
N ARG A 26 -69.85 58.45 0.18
CA ARG A 26 -71.13 58.82 -0.42
C ARG A 26 -71.84 59.81 0.50
N PRO A 27 -72.33 60.96 -0.01
CA PRO A 27 -73.09 61.88 0.79
C PRO A 27 -74.33 61.16 1.35
N PRO A 28 -74.67 61.36 2.64
CA PRO A 28 -75.89 60.78 3.20
C PRO A 28 -77.10 61.22 2.39
N ALA A 29 -78.09 60.34 2.24
CA ALA A 29 -79.36 60.67 1.62
C ALA A 29 -79.95 61.93 2.31
N ARG A 30 -80.56 62.82 1.54
CA ARG A 30 -81.07 64.12 2.03
C ARG A 30 -81.84 63.89 3.35
N ALA A 31 -81.37 64.51 4.44
CA ALA A 31 -82.04 64.39 5.73
C ALA A 31 -83.52 64.79 5.56
N PRO A 32 -84.48 63.92 5.94
CA PRO A 32 -85.88 64.27 5.83
C PRO A 32 -86.13 65.52 6.68
N LEU A 33 -86.81 66.50 6.11
CA LEU A 33 -87.24 67.67 6.87
C LEU A 33 -88.08 67.17 8.05
N PRO A 34 -87.74 67.45 9.31
CA PRO A 34 -88.51 66.99 10.46
C PRO A 34 -89.77 67.84 10.57
N LEU A 35 -90.70 67.63 9.64
CA LEU A 35 -91.95 68.41 9.51
C LEU A 35 -92.75 68.36 10.81
N VAL A 36 -92.76 67.21 11.49
CA VAL A 36 -93.42 67.05 12.80
C VAL A 36 -92.80 67.96 13.85
N ALA A 37 -91.46 68.03 13.95
CA ALA A 37 -90.78 68.90 14.91
C ALA A 37 -90.93 70.39 14.58
N ALA A 38 -91.11 70.75 13.31
CA ALA A 38 -91.38 72.13 12.89
C ALA A 38 -92.83 72.55 13.15
N VAL A 39 -93.79 71.62 13.02
CA VAL A 39 -95.24 71.90 13.05
C VAL A 39 -95.83 71.76 14.47
N VAL A 40 -95.35 70.82 15.30
CA VAL A 40 -95.88 70.59 16.66
C VAL A 40 -95.78 71.84 17.56
N PRO A 41 -94.66 72.59 17.62
CA PRO A 41 -94.57 73.81 18.42
C PRO A 41 -95.46 74.94 17.87
N VAL A 42 -95.65 75.00 16.55
CA VAL A 42 -96.54 75.98 15.91
C VAL A 42 -98.00 75.71 16.29
N ILE A 43 -98.45 74.45 16.19
CA ILE A 43 -99.80 74.05 16.60
C ILE A 43 -100.00 74.27 18.10
N GLY A 44 -99.03 73.86 18.94
CA GLY A 44 -99.08 74.05 20.39
C GLY A 44 -99.14 75.53 20.80
N ALA A 45 -98.34 76.40 20.15
CA ALA A 45 -98.34 77.84 20.39
C ALA A 45 -99.67 78.49 19.96
N VAL A 46 -100.24 78.10 18.82
CA VAL A 46 -101.55 78.60 18.35
C VAL A 46 -102.68 78.15 19.27
N ALA A 47 -102.69 76.88 19.70
CA ALA A 47 -103.68 76.38 20.67
C ALA A 47 -103.56 77.10 22.02
N LEU A 48 -102.34 77.32 22.50
CA LEU A 48 -102.09 78.05 23.75
C LEU A 48 -102.47 79.53 23.63
N TRP A 49 -102.24 80.17 22.48
CA TRP A 49 -102.67 81.55 22.20
C TRP A 49 -104.19 81.68 22.24
N LEU A 50 -104.93 80.75 21.61
CA LEU A 50 -106.40 80.74 21.64
C LEU A 50 -106.96 80.62 23.07
N VAL A 51 -106.25 79.95 23.98
CA VAL A 51 -106.65 79.81 25.39
C VAL A 51 -106.22 80.99 26.27
N THR A 52 -105.01 81.51 26.06
CA THR A 52 -104.38 82.48 26.98
C THR A 52 -104.47 83.94 26.53
N GLY A 53 -104.76 84.21 25.25
CA GLY A 53 -104.86 85.56 24.67
C GLY A 53 -103.54 86.35 24.58
N SER A 54 -102.43 85.81 25.11
CA SER A 54 -101.14 86.50 25.16
C SER A 54 -100.41 86.41 23.83
N VAL A 55 -100.13 87.56 23.20
CA VAL A 55 -99.34 87.63 21.94
C VAL A 55 -97.93 87.04 22.12
N PHE A 56 -97.41 86.99 23.35
CA PHE A 56 -96.09 86.43 23.64
C PHE A 56 -96.00 84.92 23.35
N THR A 57 -97.10 84.16 23.37
CA THR A 57 -97.07 82.72 23.07
C THR A 57 -96.81 82.44 21.58
N LEU A 58 -97.17 83.36 20.68
CA LEU A 58 -96.91 83.24 19.25
C LEU A 58 -95.41 83.32 18.90
N TRP A 59 -94.58 83.91 19.76
CA TRP A 59 -93.12 83.87 19.57
C TRP A 59 -92.56 82.44 19.64
N PHE A 60 -93.20 81.52 20.38
CA PHE A 60 -92.81 80.10 20.38
C PHE A 60 -93.15 79.39 19.07
N ALA A 61 -94.11 79.87 18.28
CA ALA A 61 -94.39 79.35 16.95
C ALA A 61 -93.23 79.62 15.97
N LEU A 62 -92.49 80.72 16.15
CA LEU A 62 -91.30 81.04 15.34
C LEU A 62 -90.13 80.09 15.64
N LEU A 63 -90.09 79.51 16.84
CA LEU A 63 -89.00 78.64 17.29
C LEU A 63 -88.93 77.34 16.47
N GLY A 64 -90.07 76.77 16.07
CA GLY A 64 -90.14 75.52 15.28
C GLY A 64 -89.46 75.61 13.91
N PRO A 65 -89.84 76.57 13.04
CA PRO A 65 -89.18 76.82 11.75
C PRO A 65 -87.69 77.17 11.89
N VAL A 66 -87.31 77.93 12.91
CA VAL A 66 -85.91 78.29 13.17
C VAL A 66 -85.08 77.06 13.55
N ILE A 67 -85.59 76.18 14.41
CA ILE A 67 -84.92 74.92 14.77
C ILE A 67 -84.82 73.98 13.55
N ALA A 68 -85.87 73.88 12.73
CA ALA A 68 -85.86 73.08 11.50
C ALA A 68 -84.85 73.60 10.47
N ALA A 69 -84.77 74.92 10.28
CA ALA A 69 -83.75 75.56 9.45
C ALA A 69 -82.34 75.32 10.02
N ALA A 70 -82.16 75.47 11.33
CA ALA A 70 -80.89 75.22 12.02
C ALA A 70 -80.44 73.76 11.86
N THR A 71 -81.33 72.78 11.99
CA THR A 71 -81.02 71.35 11.79
C THR A 71 -80.63 71.03 10.35
N VAL A 72 -81.27 71.65 9.34
CA VAL A 72 -80.87 71.49 7.93
C VAL A 72 -79.51 72.14 7.65
N LEU A 73 -79.25 73.30 8.24
CA LEU A 73 -78.00 74.05 8.07
C LEU A 73 -76.83 73.33 8.78
N ASP A 74 -77.07 72.78 9.97
CA ASP A 74 -76.15 71.90 10.69
C ASP A 74 -75.93 70.57 9.95
N ALA A 75 -76.97 69.93 9.40
CA ALA A 75 -76.82 68.73 8.58
C ALA A 75 -75.97 69.00 7.32
N ARG A 76 -76.14 70.17 6.68
CA ARG A 76 -75.30 70.58 5.53
C ARG A 76 -73.87 70.92 5.95
N ARG A 77 -73.66 71.56 7.10
CA ARG A 77 -72.31 71.84 7.64
C ARG A 77 -71.61 70.56 8.07
N ALA A 78 -72.30 69.66 8.77
CA ALA A 78 -71.83 68.34 9.16
C ALA A 78 -71.48 67.51 7.93
N ALA A 79 -72.37 67.38 6.94
CA ALA A 79 -72.08 66.66 5.70
C ALA A 79 -70.89 67.23 4.91
N ARG A 80 -70.69 68.57 4.90
CA ARG A 80 -69.49 69.18 4.31
C ARG A 80 -68.21 68.92 5.11
N LYS A 81 -68.29 68.96 6.45
CA LYS A 81 -67.17 68.66 7.35
C LYS A 81 -66.79 67.18 7.29
N ASP A 82 -67.78 66.30 7.30
CA ASP A 82 -67.64 64.85 7.20
C ASP A 82 -67.14 64.45 5.81
N GLY A 83 -67.62 65.10 4.73
CA GLY A 83 -67.09 64.91 3.39
C GLY A 83 -65.62 65.32 3.26
N ARG A 84 -65.22 66.48 3.81
CA ARG A 84 -63.81 66.91 3.84
C ARG A 84 -62.94 65.95 4.66
N ARG A 85 -63.44 65.50 5.82
CA ARG A 85 -62.73 64.55 6.69
C ARG A 85 -62.58 63.19 6.01
N ALA A 86 -63.64 62.67 5.41
CA ALA A 86 -63.63 61.41 4.68
C ALA A 86 -62.73 61.47 3.43
N SER A 87 -62.69 62.58 2.70
CA SER A 87 -61.73 62.77 1.61
C SER A 87 -60.28 62.81 2.10
N ALA A 88 -60.01 63.48 3.23
CA ALA A 88 -58.68 63.50 3.83
C ALA A 88 -58.26 62.12 4.38
N ASP A 89 -59.19 61.37 4.97
CA ASP A 89 -58.97 60.01 5.45
C ASP A 89 -58.76 59.03 4.29
N ALA A 90 -59.52 59.16 3.20
CA ALA A 90 -59.32 58.38 1.98
C ALA A 90 -57.99 58.70 1.30
N ALA A 91 -57.57 59.97 1.24
CA ALA A 91 -56.26 60.35 0.73
C ALA A 91 -55.13 59.72 1.55
N ARG A 92 -55.19 59.81 2.89
CA ARG A 92 -54.22 59.16 3.79
C ARG A 92 -54.18 57.64 3.61
N ALA A 93 -55.33 56.98 3.55
CA ALA A 93 -55.41 55.54 3.33
C ALA A 93 -54.82 55.13 1.96
N ARG A 94 -55.02 55.94 0.91
CA ARG A 94 -54.39 55.72 -0.41
C ARG A 94 -52.88 55.86 -0.34
N ASP A 95 -52.36 56.88 0.35
CA ASP A 95 -50.92 57.10 0.50
C ASP A 95 -50.25 55.98 1.32
N GLU A 96 -50.94 55.49 2.36
CA GLU A 96 -50.52 54.32 3.15
C GLU A 96 -50.46 53.05 2.29
N VAL A 97 -51.53 52.76 1.54
CA VAL A 97 -51.57 51.61 0.62
C VAL A 97 -50.54 51.76 -0.50
N ALA A 98 -50.33 52.95 -1.06
CA ALA A 98 -49.31 53.19 -2.08
C ALA A 98 -47.89 52.94 -1.55
N SER A 99 -47.61 53.39 -0.32
CA SER A 99 -46.33 53.12 0.36
C SER A 99 -46.14 51.62 0.63
N ALA A 100 -47.20 50.92 1.04
CA ALA A 100 -47.18 49.47 1.26
C ALA A 100 -46.96 48.70 -0.06
N VAL A 101 -47.62 49.10 -1.15
CA VAL A 101 -47.39 48.53 -2.50
C VAL A 101 -45.93 48.74 -2.91
N ALA A 102 -45.38 49.94 -2.76
CA ALA A 102 -43.99 50.23 -3.12
C ALA A 102 -43.00 49.38 -2.31
N ALA A 103 -43.23 49.21 -1.00
CA ALA A 103 -42.40 48.37 -0.15
C ALA A 103 -42.48 46.89 -0.55
N ARG A 104 -43.69 46.37 -0.82
CA ARG A 104 -43.88 44.98 -1.27
C ARG A 104 -43.28 44.74 -2.65
N HIS A 105 -43.42 45.67 -3.60
CA HIS A 105 -42.76 45.60 -4.90
C HIS A 105 -41.25 45.67 -4.80
N ALA A 106 -40.69 46.47 -3.89
CA ALA A 106 -39.25 46.50 -3.65
C ALA A 106 -38.76 45.15 -3.12
N HIS A 107 -39.50 44.54 -2.19
CA HIS A 107 -39.21 43.22 -1.66
C HIS A 107 -39.33 42.12 -2.73
N GLU A 108 -40.42 42.10 -3.50
CA GLU A 108 -40.63 41.17 -4.61
C GLU A 108 -39.51 41.27 -5.64
N ARG A 109 -39.13 42.48 -6.03
CA ARG A 109 -38.02 42.74 -6.95
C ARG A 109 -36.69 42.24 -6.40
N ALA A 110 -36.41 42.47 -5.12
CA ALA A 110 -35.20 41.96 -4.45
C ALA A 110 -35.18 40.42 -4.43
N GLN A 111 -36.30 39.76 -4.18
CA GLN A 111 -36.41 38.30 -4.26
C GLN A 111 -36.16 37.78 -5.68
N LEU A 112 -36.77 38.41 -6.69
CA LEU A 112 -36.60 38.04 -8.10
C LEU A 112 -35.14 38.17 -8.54
N TRP A 113 -34.48 39.28 -8.21
CA TRP A 113 -33.05 39.47 -8.47
C TRP A 113 -32.14 38.57 -7.63
N GLY A 114 -32.60 38.13 -6.46
CA GLY A 114 -31.92 37.11 -5.66
C GLY A 114 -31.87 35.76 -6.36
N ARG A 115 -32.98 35.38 -7.02
CA ARG A 115 -33.11 34.12 -7.78
C ARG A 115 -32.47 34.18 -9.17
N HIS A 116 -32.58 35.32 -9.85
CA HIS A 116 -32.09 35.54 -11.21
C HIS A 116 -31.21 36.79 -11.27
N PRO A 117 -29.96 36.71 -10.78
CA PRO A 117 -29.04 37.85 -10.79
C PRO A 117 -28.47 38.12 -12.20
N ASP A 118 -28.20 39.39 -12.51
CA ASP A 118 -27.49 39.84 -13.72
C ASP A 118 -25.97 39.87 -13.50
N VAL A 119 -25.20 40.35 -14.49
CA VAL A 119 -23.72 40.34 -14.43
C VAL A 119 -23.23 41.20 -13.27
N ALA A 120 -23.73 42.43 -13.11
CA ALA A 120 -23.33 43.31 -12.02
C ALA A 120 -23.54 42.68 -10.63
N ARG A 121 -24.68 42.01 -10.40
CA ARG A 121 -24.96 41.34 -9.12
C ARG A 121 -24.13 40.07 -8.92
N LEU A 122 -23.82 39.34 -9.99
CA LEU A 122 -22.99 38.14 -9.92
C LEU A 122 -21.52 38.48 -9.70
N ALA A 123 -20.98 39.47 -10.41
CA ALA A 123 -19.59 39.90 -10.29
C ALA A 123 -19.26 40.37 -8.86
N ALA A 124 -20.22 41.02 -8.19
CA ALA A 124 -20.07 41.49 -6.80
C ALA A 124 -20.10 40.39 -5.72
N ARG A 125 -20.43 39.13 -6.07
CA ARG A 125 -20.49 38.00 -5.12
C ARG A 125 -19.23 37.16 -5.18
N ASP A 126 -18.75 36.65 -4.05
CA ASP A 126 -17.56 35.78 -3.97
C ASP A 126 -17.85 34.28 -4.08
N ASP A 127 -19.11 33.85 -3.92
CA ASP A 127 -19.53 32.46 -3.76
C ASP A 127 -20.33 31.91 -4.94
N ILE A 128 -20.20 32.53 -6.12
CA ILE A 128 -21.04 32.31 -7.32
C ILE A 128 -21.19 30.84 -7.78
N TRP A 129 -20.23 29.95 -7.51
CA TRP A 129 -20.28 28.54 -7.96
C TRP A 129 -20.68 27.52 -6.89
N ARG A 130 -21.02 27.95 -5.67
CA ARG A 130 -21.47 27.02 -4.62
C ARG A 130 -22.91 26.57 -4.88
N GLY A 131 -23.09 25.29 -5.23
CA GLY A 131 -24.42 24.71 -5.48
C GLY A 131 -25.07 25.19 -6.78
N ALA A 132 -24.27 25.60 -7.77
CA ALA A 132 -24.73 26.20 -9.01
C ALA A 132 -25.64 25.26 -9.82
N ARG A 133 -26.84 25.75 -10.14
CA ARG A 133 -27.72 25.19 -11.17
C ARG A 133 -28.42 26.36 -11.84
N ALA A 134 -28.08 26.64 -13.09
CA ALA A 134 -28.77 27.64 -13.89
C ALA A 134 -29.79 26.94 -14.80
N ALA A 135 -31.04 27.41 -14.80
CA ALA A 135 -32.09 26.96 -15.72
C ALA A 135 -32.49 28.04 -16.74
N SER A 136 -32.11 29.29 -16.48
CA SER A 136 -32.48 30.45 -17.29
C SER A 136 -31.41 31.52 -17.25
N ILE A 137 -31.32 32.34 -18.30
CA ILE A 137 -30.46 33.53 -18.41
C ILE A 137 -31.32 34.80 -18.33
N VAL A 138 -30.83 35.85 -17.67
CA VAL A 138 -31.44 37.18 -17.64
C VAL A 138 -31.00 37.97 -18.88
N VAL A 139 -31.95 38.40 -19.70
CA VAL A 139 -31.68 39.22 -20.91
C VAL A 139 -31.87 40.71 -20.69
N GLY A 140 -32.50 41.10 -19.59
CA GLY A 140 -32.69 42.49 -19.22
C GLY A 140 -33.70 42.69 -18.10
N THR A 141 -34.16 43.92 -17.97
CA THR A 141 -35.11 44.38 -16.96
C THR A 141 -36.42 44.79 -17.62
N GLY A 142 -37.56 44.50 -17.02
CA GLY A 142 -38.86 44.79 -17.62
C GLY A 142 -39.99 44.85 -16.60
N GLU A 143 -41.22 44.94 -17.11
CA GLU A 143 -42.42 44.81 -16.30
C GLU A 143 -42.85 43.34 -16.21
N ARG A 144 -43.22 42.91 -15.00
CA ARG A 144 -43.84 41.60 -14.77
C ARG A 144 -45.12 41.75 -13.97
N VAL A 145 -46.00 40.76 -14.08
CA VAL A 145 -47.19 40.65 -13.22
C VAL A 145 -46.72 40.48 -11.78
N SER A 146 -47.20 41.35 -10.89
CA SER A 146 -46.85 41.34 -9.46
C SER A 146 -47.80 40.42 -8.68
N VAL A 147 -47.27 39.82 -7.61
CA VAL A 147 -48.10 39.03 -6.68
C VAL A 147 -48.96 39.89 -5.76
N VAL A 148 -48.64 41.18 -5.62
CA VAL A 148 -49.36 42.13 -4.76
C VAL A 148 -50.78 42.36 -5.27
N ARG A 149 -51.77 42.11 -4.41
CA ARG A 149 -53.19 42.34 -4.69
C ARG A 149 -53.71 43.53 -3.90
N VAL A 150 -54.39 44.46 -4.57
CA VAL A 150 -55.10 45.59 -3.96
C VAL A 150 -56.59 45.48 -4.29
N THR A 151 -57.45 45.56 -3.27
CA THR A 151 -58.92 45.41 -3.37
C THR A 151 -59.64 46.62 -2.75
N GLY A 152 -60.91 46.85 -3.08
CA GLY A 152 -61.69 48.01 -2.61
C GLY A 152 -61.47 49.31 -3.40
N GLY A 153 -61.95 50.44 -2.86
CA GLY A 153 -61.86 51.76 -3.51
C GLY A 153 -62.82 51.99 -4.67
N ASP A 154 -63.97 51.31 -4.70
CA ASP A 154 -64.93 51.41 -5.80
C ASP A 154 -65.53 52.82 -5.91
N GLY A 155 -65.51 53.37 -7.13
CA GLY A 155 -65.98 54.73 -7.42
C GLY A 155 -64.92 55.84 -7.27
N ASP A 156 -63.67 55.50 -6.92
CA ASP A 156 -62.54 56.44 -6.87
C ASP A 156 -61.53 56.17 -8.03
N PRO A 157 -61.32 57.13 -8.96
CA PRO A 157 -60.41 56.95 -10.09
C PRO A 157 -58.93 56.80 -9.67
N ASP A 158 -58.49 57.43 -8.58
CA ASP A 158 -57.10 57.31 -8.12
C ASP A 158 -56.86 55.93 -7.48
N ALA A 159 -57.86 55.38 -6.80
CA ALA A 159 -57.84 54.00 -6.29
C ALA A 159 -57.78 52.97 -7.43
N ALA A 160 -58.46 53.23 -8.55
CA ALA A 160 -58.37 52.39 -9.75
C ALA A 160 -56.96 52.42 -10.38
N GLU A 161 -56.32 53.59 -10.43
CA GLU A 161 -54.94 53.73 -10.90
C GLU A 161 -53.95 53.02 -9.96
N LEU A 162 -54.12 53.16 -8.65
CA LEU A 162 -53.27 52.47 -7.67
C LEU A 162 -53.37 50.93 -7.80
N ARG A 163 -54.57 50.39 -8.05
CA ARG A 163 -54.77 48.96 -8.34
C ARG A 163 -54.04 48.50 -9.60
N ARG A 164 -54.07 49.31 -10.68
CA ARG A 164 -53.34 49.01 -11.92
C ARG A 164 -51.83 48.98 -11.67
N ARG A 165 -51.30 49.97 -10.94
CA ARG A 165 -49.87 50.02 -10.58
C ARG A 165 -49.47 48.85 -9.71
N ALA A 166 -50.27 48.48 -8.71
CA ALA A 166 -49.98 47.33 -7.84
C ALA A 166 -49.92 45.99 -8.59
N ALA A 167 -50.65 45.85 -9.70
CA ALA A 167 -50.70 44.61 -10.48
C ALA A 167 -49.43 44.33 -11.30
N ARG A 168 -48.52 45.31 -11.44
CA ARG A 168 -47.27 45.15 -12.19
C ARG A 168 -46.06 45.66 -11.40
N VAL A 169 -44.99 44.88 -11.41
CA VAL A 169 -43.70 45.30 -10.85
C VAL A 169 -42.74 45.63 -11.99
N ALA A 170 -42.27 46.88 -12.01
CA ALA A 170 -41.26 47.35 -12.96
C ALA A 170 -39.83 47.07 -12.45
N GLY A 171 -38.88 46.94 -13.38
CA GLY A 171 -37.47 46.68 -13.06
C GLY A 171 -37.22 45.26 -12.54
N ALA A 172 -38.06 44.31 -12.93
CA ALA A 172 -37.90 42.89 -12.64
C ALA A 172 -37.05 42.20 -13.72
N PRO A 173 -36.32 41.12 -13.39
CA PRO A 173 -35.53 40.38 -14.37
C PRO A 173 -36.44 39.69 -15.40
N VAL A 174 -36.11 39.89 -16.67
CA VAL A 174 -36.70 39.17 -17.81
C VAL A 174 -35.75 38.03 -18.17
N THR A 175 -36.25 36.80 -18.13
CA THR A 175 -35.45 35.58 -18.24
C THR A 175 -35.85 34.77 -19.46
N LEU A 176 -34.87 34.13 -20.11
CA LEU A 176 -35.08 33.13 -21.15
C LEU A 176 -34.55 31.76 -20.68
N PRO A 177 -35.12 30.63 -21.16
CA PRO A 177 -34.49 29.32 -21.03
C PRO A 177 -33.06 29.31 -21.59
N LEU A 178 -32.14 28.57 -20.96
CA LEU A 178 -30.74 28.54 -21.40
C LEU A 178 -30.55 27.98 -22.81
N ASP A 179 -31.40 27.05 -23.22
CA ASP A 179 -31.40 26.39 -24.53
C ASP A 179 -32.07 27.21 -25.64
N ALA A 180 -32.65 28.36 -25.31
CA ALA A 180 -33.32 29.20 -26.30
C ALA A 180 -32.33 29.73 -27.35
N GLY A 181 -31.10 30.11 -26.96
CA GLY A 181 -30.15 30.82 -27.79
C GLY A 181 -30.64 32.21 -28.23
N ILE A 182 -29.72 33.17 -28.38
CA ILE A 182 -30.05 34.59 -28.50
C ILE A 182 -29.34 35.21 -29.69
N ALA A 183 -30.10 35.76 -30.62
CA ALA A 183 -29.60 36.62 -31.70
C ALA A 183 -29.74 38.09 -31.31
N ILE A 184 -28.69 38.88 -31.49
CA ILE A 184 -28.61 40.28 -31.08
C ILE A 184 -28.45 41.13 -32.34
N VAL A 185 -29.40 42.04 -32.58
CA VAL A 185 -29.40 42.95 -33.74
C VAL A 185 -29.33 44.38 -33.22
N GLY A 186 -28.39 45.18 -33.72
CA GLY A 186 -28.26 46.59 -33.33
C GLY A 186 -26.96 47.20 -33.84
N GLY A 187 -26.65 48.41 -33.38
CA GLY A 187 -25.35 49.03 -33.66
C GLY A 187 -24.21 48.20 -33.09
N GLU A 188 -23.16 47.96 -33.89
CA GLU A 188 -22.08 47.00 -33.60
C GLU A 188 -21.51 47.10 -32.18
N THR A 189 -21.20 48.33 -31.74
CA THR A 189 -20.65 48.58 -30.41
C THR A 189 -21.59 48.17 -29.28
N LEU A 190 -22.89 48.47 -29.42
CA LEU A 190 -23.90 48.14 -28.41
C LEU A 190 -24.23 46.64 -28.45
N ALA A 191 -24.39 46.05 -29.63
CA ALA A 191 -24.64 44.63 -29.80
C ALA A 191 -23.48 43.79 -29.21
N ALA A 192 -22.23 44.19 -29.42
CA ALA A 192 -21.05 43.57 -28.82
C ALA A 192 -21.06 43.69 -27.29
N ALA A 193 -21.43 44.85 -26.74
CA ALA A 193 -21.48 45.05 -25.29
C ALA A 193 -22.57 44.20 -24.62
N VAL A 194 -23.72 44.01 -25.27
CA VAL A 194 -24.77 43.11 -24.81
C VAL A 194 -24.34 41.65 -24.94
N GLN A 195 -23.70 41.26 -26.04
CA GLN A 195 -23.17 39.90 -26.22
C GLN A 195 -22.18 39.54 -25.09
N ARG A 196 -21.24 40.45 -24.78
CA ARG A 196 -20.30 40.25 -23.66
C ARG A 196 -21.02 40.06 -22.34
N SER A 197 -22.04 40.88 -22.05
CA SER A 197 -22.86 40.74 -20.84
C SER A 197 -23.48 39.34 -20.73
N LEU A 198 -24.14 38.86 -21.77
CA LEU A 198 -24.80 37.55 -21.75
C LEU A 198 -23.82 36.39 -21.60
N VAL A 199 -22.67 36.43 -22.30
CA VAL A 199 -21.61 35.42 -22.18
C VAL A 199 -21.03 35.41 -20.76
N LEU A 200 -20.71 36.58 -20.21
CA LEU A 200 -20.18 36.69 -18.84
C LEU A 200 -21.19 36.22 -17.80
N GLN A 201 -22.47 36.52 -17.98
CA GLN A 201 -23.52 36.07 -17.07
C GLN A 201 -23.53 34.53 -16.97
N LEU A 202 -23.43 33.83 -18.10
CA LEU A 202 -23.33 32.37 -18.11
C LEU A 202 -22.07 31.87 -17.41
N CYS A 203 -20.91 32.50 -17.65
CA CYS A 203 -19.64 32.14 -17.03
C CYS A 203 -19.62 32.39 -15.51
N LEU A 204 -20.34 33.43 -15.06
CA LEU A 204 -20.52 33.75 -13.65
C LEU A 204 -21.53 32.81 -12.96
N MET A 205 -22.54 32.32 -13.68
CA MET A 205 -23.53 31.39 -13.13
C MET A 205 -23.05 29.94 -13.07
N LEU A 206 -22.23 29.50 -14.04
CA LEU A 206 -21.82 28.10 -14.19
C LEU A 206 -20.29 27.96 -14.13
N PRO A 207 -19.73 27.00 -13.38
CA PRO A 207 -18.29 26.77 -13.34
C PRO A 207 -17.75 26.15 -14.64
N PRO A 208 -16.43 26.23 -14.90
CA PRO A 208 -15.79 25.60 -16.07
C PRO A 208 -15.98 24.07 -16.19
N GLY A 209 -16.46 23.37 -15.15
CA GLY A 209 -16.83 21.96 -15.24
C GLY A 209 -18.19 21.73 -15.90
N ASP A 210 -19.09 22.71 -15.79
CA ASP A 210 -20.50 22.64 -16.20
C ASP A 210 -20.80 23.52 -17.43
N LEU A 211 -19.87 24.40 -17.82
CA LEU A 211 -19.96 25.22 -19.03
C LEU A 211 -18.59 25.32 -19.72
N ARG A 212 -18.58 25.15 -21.04
CA ARG A 212 -17.40 25.35 -21.89
C ARG A 212 -17.68 26.29 -23.04
N ILE A 213 -16.68 27.10 -23.42
CA ILE A 213 -16.79 28.04 -24.54
C ILE A 213 -16.16 27.41 -25.79
N VAL A 214 -16.97 27.29 -26.85
CA VAL A 214 -16.60 26.59 -28.08
C VAL A 214 -16.64 27.49 -29.31
N GLY A 215 -16.02 27.05 -30.39
CA GLY A 215 -15.88 27.82 -31.63
C GLY A 215 -14.60 28.63 -31.72
N ALA A 216 -14.39 29.23 -32.90
CA ALA A 216 -13.35 30.23 -33.11
C ALA A 216 -13.81 31.57 -32.50
N LEU A 217 -12.88 32.33 -31.93
CA LEU A 217 -13.17 33.66 -31.42
C LEU A 217 -12.98 34.66 -32.55
N GLY A 218 -14.09 35.04 -33.17
CA GLY A 218 -14.16 36.06 -34.20
C GLY A 218 -13.78 37.46 -33.70
N GLU A 219 -13.93 38.44 -34.59
CA GLU A 219 -13.56 39.83 -34.32
C GLU A 219 -14.28 40.40 -33.08
N GLY A 220 -13.50 40.86 -32.09
CA GLY A 220 -13.98 41.45 -30.84
C GLY A 220 -14.33 40.46 -29.72
N LEU A 221 -14.05 39.16 -29.92
CA LEU A 221 -14.29 38.09 -28.93
C LEU A 221 -12.99 37.53 -28.30
N ASP A 222 -11.84 38.07 -28.67
CA ASP A 222 -10.51 37.65 -28.20
C ASP A 222 -10.32 37.73 -26.68
N TRP A 223 -11.00 38.65 -25.99
CA TRP A 223 -11.03 38.72 -24.53
C TRP A 223 -11.53 37.42 -23.87
N MET A 224 -12.32 36.61 -24.58
CA MET A 224 -12.82 35.32 -24.08
C MET A 224 -11.70 34.28 -23.95
N GLU A 225 -10.55 34.47 -24.60
CA GLU A 225 -9.35 33.68 -24.32
C GLU A 225 -8.86 33.87 -22.89
N ALA A 226 -9.27 34.90 -22.16
CA ALA A 226 -8.94 35.06 -20.75
C ALA A 226 -9.86 34.26 -19.81
N LEU A 227 -10.96 33.69 -20.29
CA LEU A 227 -11.92 32.97 -19.44
C LEU A 227 -11.48 31.53 -19.14
N PRO A 228 -11.63 31.04 -17.89
CA PRO A 228 -11.27 29.66 -17.55
C PRO A 228 -12.14 28.64 -18.30
N HIS A 229 -13.37 29.00 -18.66
CA HIS A 229 -14.32 28.21 -19.45
C HIS A 229 -13.86 27.94 -20.89
N ARG A 230 -12.86 28.69 -21.40
CA ARG A 230 -12.26 28.43 -22.71
C ARG A 230 -11.41 27.15 -22.72
N GLY A 231 -10.78 26.83 -21.58
CA GLY A 231 -9.99 25.61 -21.38
C GLY A 231 -10.81 24.41 -20.88
N ALA A 232 -12.10 24.60 -20.63
CA ALA A 232 -13.01 23.57 -20.14
C ALA A 232 -13.23 22.46 -21.19
N ARG A 233 -13.31 21.20 -20.72
CA ARG A 233 -13.51 20.03 -21.59
C ARG A 233 -14.87 19.35 -21.44
N SER A 234 -15.68 19.76 -20.47
CA SER A 234 -17.01 19.22 -20.19
C SER A 234 -18.02 20.34 -19.93
N GLY A 235 -19.30 20.00 -19.91
CA GLY A 235 -20.38 20.94 -19.64
C GLY A 235 -21.09 21.48 -20.88
N LEU A 236 -22.08 22.33 -20.64
CA LEU A 236 -22.88 23.00 -21.66
C LEU A 236 -21.98 23.78 -22.62
N ALA A 237 -22.03 23.44 -23.91
CA ALA A 237 -21.20 24.08 -24.92
C ALA A 237 -21.85 25.38 -25.40
N VAL A 238 -21.24 26.51 -25.07
CA VAL A 238 -21.74 27.84 -25.44
C VAL A 238 -20.83 28.46 -26.49
N ALA A 239 -21.42 28.96 -27.57
CA ALA A 239 -20.70 29.66 -28.63
C ALA A 239 -21.15 31.12 -28.71
N ALA A 240 -20.19 32.04 -28.65
CA ALA A 240 -20.39 33.44 -29.00
C ALA A 240 -20.01 33.65 -30.47
N ILE A 241 -20.94 34.15 -31.28
CA ILE A 241 -20.79 34.22 -32.74
C ILE A 241 -20.69 35.67 -33.20
N ALA A 242 -19.67 35.99 -33.99
CA ALA A 242 -19.55 37.30 -34.64
C ALA A 242 -20.41 37.38 -35.93
N PRO A 243 -20.75 38.58 -36.42
CA PRO A 243 -21.58 38.71 -37.62
C PRO A 243 -20.95 37.99 -38.83
N GLY A 244 -21.72 37.08 -39.45
CA GLY A 244 -21.29 36.31 -40.63
C GLY A 244 -20.56 34.99 -40.34
N GLU A 245 -20.34 34.62 -39.08
CA GLU A 245 -19.74 33.34 -38.70
C GLU A 245 -20.77 32.21 -38.58
N LEU A 246 -20.33 30.98 -38.82
CA LEU A 246 -21.17 29.78 -38.66
C LEU A 246 -21.18 29.32 -37.19
N VAL A 247 -22.35 28.85 -36.73
CA VAL A 247 -22.49 28.24 -35.41
C VAL A 247 -21.72 26.91 -35.38
N PRO A 248 -20.80 26.68 -34.42
CA PRO A 248 -20.08 25.42 -34.29
C PRO A 248 -21.03 24.23 -34.14
N ALA A 249 -20.68 23.10 -34.76
CA ALA A 249 -21.53 21.90 -34.72
C ALA A 249 -21.69 21.33 -33.30
N ASP A 250 -20.69 21.53 -32.45
CA ASP A 250 -20.66 21.05 -31.07
C ASP A 250 -21.21 22.07 -30.04
N ALA A 251 -21.77 23.21 -30.49
CA ALA A 251 -22.38 24.19 -29.62
C ALA A 251 -23.82 23.77 -29.25
N ASP A 252 -24.13 23.74 -27.95
CA ASP A 252 -25.48 23.52 -27.43
C ASP A 252 -26.30 24.81 -27.51
N VAL A 253 -25.69 25.94 -27.12
CA VAL A 253 -26.30 27.27 -27.04
C VAL A 253 -25.49 28.27 -27.85
N ALA A 254 -26.18 29.10 -28.64
CA ALA A 254 -25.57 30.18 -29.41
C ALA A 254 -26.00 31.56 -28.89
N ILE A 255 -25.03 32.46 -28.72
CA ILE A 255 -25.25 33.90 -28.49
C ILE A 255 -24.61 34.63 -29.67
N ALA A 256 -25.42 35.04 -30.64
CA ALA A 256 -24.94 35.55 -31.92
C ALA A 256 -25.23 37.04 -32.11
N ARG A 257 -24.28 37.77 -32.68
CA ARG A 257 -24.53 39.09 -33.26
C ARG A 257 -24.93 38.93 -34.72
N CYS A 258 -25.98 39.64 -35.13
CA CYS A 258 -26.51 39.60 -36.50
C CYS A 258 -26.64 41.02 -37.06
N ARG A 259 -26.38 41.18 -38.35
CA ARG A 259 -26.66 42.46 -39.03
C ARG A 259 -28.16 42.59 -39.28
N PRO A 260 -28.70 43.82 -39.34
CA PRO A 260 -30.11 44.03 -39.68
C PRO A 260 -30.48 43.36 -41.01
N GLY A 261 -31.49 42.48 -40.98
CA GLY A 261 -31.98 41.75 -42.16
C GLY A 261 -31.31 40.40 -42.43
N GLU A 262 -30.32 39.98 -41.64
CA GLU A 262 -29.77 38.62 -41.71
C GLU A 262 -30.76 37.59 -41.10
N PRO A 263 -30.86 36.37 -41.66
CA PRO A 263 -31.66 35.31 -41.05
C PRO A 263 -31.09 34.92 -39.69
N LEU A 264 -31.97 34.52 -38.77
CA LEU A 264 -31.56 34.05 -37.44
C LEU A 264 -30.63 32.83 -37.57
N PRO A 265 -29.45 32.84 -36.91
CA PRO A 265 -28.56 31.70 -36.89
C PRO A 265 -29.25 30.46 -36.30
N PRO A 266 -28.88 29.25 -36.75
CA PRO A 266 -29.41 28.02 -36.16
C PRO A 266 -29.16 28.00 -34.64
N ARG A 267 -30.10 27.41 -33.90
CA ARG A 267 -30.11 27.37 -32.41
C ARG A 267 -30.35 28.73 -31.71
N CYS A 268 -30.81 29.77 -32.41
CA CYS A 268 -31.32 31.00 -31.80
C CYS A 268 -32.86 31.08 -31.92
N GLN A 269 -33.57 31.06 -30.79
CA GLN A 269 -35.03 31.13 -30.69
C GLN A 269 -35.52 32.48 -30.12
N ALA A 270 -34.61 33.34 -29.66
CA ALA A 270 -34.91 34.68 -29.19
C ALA A 270 -34.14 35.73 -30.01
N LEU A 271 -34.81 36.81 -30.37
CA LEU A 271 -34.23 37.96 -31.05
C LEU A 271 -34.24 39.17 -30.13
N LEU A 272 -33.08 39.79 -29.93
CA LEU A 272 -32.89 40.97 -29.10
C LEU A 272 -32.47 42.16 -29.98
N VAL A 273 -33.41 43.06 -30.27
CA VAL A 273 -33.18 44.23 -31.11
C VAL A 273 -32.80 45.43 -30.25
N VAL A 274 -31.52 45.79 -30.23
CA VAL A 274 -30.98 46.91 -29.46
C VAL A 274 -31.28 48.22 -30.17
N THR A 275 -32.17 49.02 -29.60
CA THR A 275 -32.67 50.26 -30.23
C THR A 275 -31.91 51.50 -29.77
N SER A 276 -31.46 51.52 -28.51
CA SER A 276 -30.71 52.64 -27.93
C SER A 276 -29.87 52.17 -26.73
N PRO A 277 -28.95 52.98 -26.20
CA PRO A 277 -28.19 52.62 -25.01
C PRO A 277 -29.13 52.27 -23.84
N GLY A 278 -29.04 51.04 -23.34
CA GLY A 278 -29.84 50.56 -22.22
C GLY A 278 -31.25 50.09 -22.56
N VAL A 279 -31.70 50.12 -23.83
CA VAL A 279 -33.04 49.65 -24.23
C VAL A 279 -32.96 48.74 -25.46
N ALA A 280 -33.65 47.61 -25.39
CA ALA A 280 -33.86 46.69 -26.51
C ALA A 280 -35.31 46.20 -26.56
N LEU A 281 -35.70 45.65 -27.71
CA LEU A 281 -36.94 44.89 -27.89
C LEU A 281 -36.59 43.40 -27.93
N LEU A 282 -37.14 42.62 -27.01
CA LEU A 282 -37.00 41.17 -27.00
C LEU A 282 -38.20 40.54 -27.72
N GLU A 283 -37.93 39.76 -28.75
CA GLU A 283 -38.91 38.91 -29.44
C GLU A 283 -38.63 37.44 -29.11
N HIS A 284 -39.57 36.79 -28.44
CA HIS A 284 -39.49 35.36 -28.12
C HIS A 284 -40.89 34.75 -28.00
N ALA A 285 -41.08 33.53 -28.51
CA ALA A 285 -42.36 32.82 -28.49
C ALA A 285 -43.56 33.62 -29.08
N GLY A 286 -43.30 34.54 -30.02
CA GLY A 286 -44.32 35.37 -30.67
C GLY A 286 -44.73 36.63 -29.91
N GLU A 287 -44.09 36.93 -28.77
CA GLU A 287 -44.31 38.16 -28.01
C GLU A 287 -43.10 39.11 -28.15
N ALA A 288 -43.39 40.40 -28.33
CA ALA A 288 -42.39 41.47 -28.39
C ALA A 288 -42.50 42.34 -27.13
N VAL A 289 -41.45 42.35 -26.30
CA VAL A 289 -41.45 43.04 -25.00
C VAL A 289 -40.26 43.99 -24.91
N PRO A 290 -40.46 45.27 -24.52
CA PRO A 290 -39.36 46.19 -24.27
C PRO A 290 -38.59 45.75 -23.01
N VAL A 291 -37.26 45.69 -23.12
CA VAL A 291 -36.37 45.31 -22.03
C VAL A 291 -35.23 46.31 -21.87
N GLY A 292 -34.92 46.66 -20.62
CA GLY A 292 -33.72 47.40 -20.26
C GLY A 292 -32.52 46.46 -20.26
N ILE A 293 -31.54 46.69 -21.13
CA ILE A 293 -30.40 45.78 -21.32
C ILE A 293 -29.18 46.17 -20.49
N GLU A 294 -28.44 45.17 -20.03
CA GLU A 294 -27.11 45.35 -19.44
C GLU A 294 -26.05 45.27 -20.55
N ALA A 295 -25.15 46.23 -20.58
CA ALA A 295 -24.07 46.32 -21.55
C ALA A 295 -22.73 46.37 -20.81
N VAL A 296 -21.79 45.50 -21.20
CA VAL A 296 -20.47 45.42 -20.57
C VAL A 296 -19.40 45.92 -21.54
N ALA A 297 -18.61 46.90 -21.10
CA ALA A 297 -17.48 47.41 -21.86
C ALA A 297 -16.40 46.32 -22.02
N ARG A 298 -15.52 46.47 -23.00
CA ARG A 298 -14.49 45.46 -23.26
C ARG A 298 -13.53 45.34 -22.07
N GLU A 299 -13.10 46.47 -21.53
CA GLU A 299 -12.18 46.55 -20.39
C GLU A 299 -12.78 45.89 -19.14
N GLN A 300 -14.08 46.09 -18.91
CA GLN A 300 -14.82 45.43 -17.83
C GLN A 300 -14.90 43.92 -18.03
N ALA A 301 -15.13 43.47 -19.27
CA ALA A 301 -15.17 42.04 -19.58
C ALA A 301 -13.83 41.35 -19.34
N GLU A 302 -12.73 42.01 -19.72
CA GLU A 302 -11.36 41.54 -19.46
C GLU A 302 -11.03 41.51 -17.96
N GLU A 303 -11.51 42.48 -17.18
CA GLU A 303 -11.39 42.48 -15.72
C GLU A 303 -12.17 41.34 -15.07
N ILE A 304 -13.45 41.17 -15.42
CA ILE A 304 -14.28 40.07 -14.93
C ILE A 304 -13.69 38.71 -15.34
N ALA A 305 -13.13 38.58 -16.54
CA ALA A 305 -12.48 37.35 -16.99
C ALA A 305 -11.21 37.02 -16.17
N ARG A 306 -10.40 38.03 -15.83
CA ARG A 306 -9.26 37.88 -14.92
C ARG A 306 -9.71 37.45 -13.53
N ASP A 307 -10.74 38.10 -12.98
CA ASP A 307 -11.29 37.75 -11.67
C ASP A 307 -11.88 36.34 -11.64
N LEU A 308 -12.55 35.92 -12.71
CA LEU A 308 -13.07 34.56 -12.88
C LEU A 308 -11.94 33.52 -12.95
N THR A 309 -10.85 33.82 -13.64
CA THR A 309 -9.66 32.95 -13.67
C THR A 309 -9.04 32.84 -12.28
N ALA A 310 -8.79 33.97 -11.61
CA ALA A 310 -8.26 33.98 -10.25
C ALA A 310 -9.19 33.30 -9.24
N ARG A 311 -10.51 33.32 -9.47
CA ARG A 311 -11.48 32.52 -8.71
C ARG A 311 -11.37 31.05 -9.04
N ALA A 312 -11.35 30.64 -10.30
CA ALA A 312 -11.20 29.25 -10.70
C ALA A 312 -9.94 28.60 -10.11
N GLU A 313 -8.84 29.34 -10.08
CA GLU A 313 -7.59 28.91 -9.43
C GLU A 313 -7.78 28.71 -7.92
N ARG A 314 -8.40 29.68 -7.23
CA ARG A 314 -8.63 29.62 -5.77
C ARG A 314 -9.66 28.58 -5.34
N SER A 315 -10.81 28.50 -6.03
CA SER A 315 -11.96 27.71 -5.60
C SER A 315 -12.03 26.32 -6.23
N LEU A 316 -11.47 26.13 -7.43
CA LEU A 316 -11.53 24.87 -8.18
C LEU A 316 -10.15 24.23 -8.41
N GLY A 317 -9.05 24.91 -8.05
CA GLY A 317 -7.70 24.38 -8.26
C GLY A 317 -7.32 24.21 -9.73
N LEU A 318 -8.04 24.88 -10.63
CA LEU A 318 -7.77 24.87 -12.08
C LEU A 318 -6.55 25.75 -12.36
N GLN A 319 -5.36 25.15 -12.41
CA GLN A 319 -4.17 25.77 -13.00
C GLN A 319 -4.34 25.73 -14.53
N ARG A 320 -4.20 26.89 -15.18
CA ARG A 320 -4.46 27.06 -16.62
C ARG A 320 -3.33 26.54 -17.50
N ASP A 321 -2.14 26.39 -16.92
CA ASP A 321 -1.05 25.65 -17.53
C ASP A 321 -1.08 24.20 -17.02
N GLY A 322 -0.65 23.26 -17.87
CA GLY A 322 -0.13 21.97 -17.41
C GLY A 322 1.16 22.15 -16.60
N GLY A 323 1.11 23.05 -15.61
CA GLY A 323 2.21 23.72 -14.93
C GLY A 323 2.94 22.81 -13.97
N GLU A 324 4.17 23.21 -13.69
CA GLU A 324 5.21 22.44 -13.02
C GLU A 324 4.72 21.56 -11.85
N PRO A 325 5.35 20.38 -11.64
CA PRO A 325 5.06 19.54 -10.49
C PRO A 325 5.12 20.33 -9.18
N LEU A 326 4.07 20.25 -8.38
CA LEU A 326 4.02 20.84 -7.03
C LEU A 326 5.10 20.19 -6.17
N ALA A 327 6.16 20.90 -5.78
CA ALA A 327 7.21 20.32 -4.94
C ALA A 327 6.74 20.09 -3.49
N LEU A 328 7.29 19.07 -2.82
CA LEU A 328 6.99 18.77 -1.40
C LEU A 328 7.57 19.81 -0.43
N ALA A 329 8.82 20.24 -0.64
CA ALA A 329 9.55 21.08 0.32
C ALA A 329 8.80 22.33 0.82
N PRO A 330 8.11 23.13 -0.03
CA PRO A 330 7.32 24.29 0.42
C PRO A 330 6.16 23.95 1.36
N LEU A 331 5.62 22.73 1.27
CA LEU A 331 4.46 22.30 2.05
C LEU A 331 4.83 21.85 3.46
N LEU A 332 6.09 21.44 3.68
CA LEU A 332 6.55 20.90 4.96
C LEU A 332 6.42 21.92 6.11
N ALA A 333 6.60 23.21 5.82
CA ALA A 333 6.47 24.27 6.82
C ALA A 333 5.02 24.47 7.32
N ALA A 334 4.03 24.06 6.52
CA ALA A 334 2.62 24.18 6.86
C ALA A 334 2.09 22.96 7.64
N ALA A 335 2.89 21.90 7.82
CA ALA A 335 2.47 20.73 8.58
C ALA A 335 2.35 21.07 10.08
N PRO A 336 1.23 20.71 10.75
CA PRO A 336 1.03 21.04 12.15
C PRO A 336 2.04 20.29 13.05
N ALA A 337 2.73 21.05 13.90
CA ALA A 337 3.65 20.51 14.90
C ALA A 337 2.87 19.88 16.07
N THR A 338 2.46 18.61 15.92
CA THR A 338 1.77 17.83 16.98
C THR A 338 2.55 16.57 17.33
N THR A 339 2.74 16.33 18.62
CA THR A 339 3.36 15.10 19.15
C THR A 339 2.37 13.94 19.29
N ARG A 340 1.06 14.18 19.16
CA ARG A 340 0.01 13.16 19.35
C ARG A 340 -0.47 12.51 18.05
N GLY A 341 -0.25 13.17 16.91
CA GLY A 341 -0.65 12.70 15.59
C GLY A 341 0.52 12.29 14.69
N LEU A 342 0.20 11.89 13.47
CA LEU A 342 1.12 11.72 12.35
C LEU A 342 0.63 12.51 11.11
N PRO A 343 0.46 13.84 11.20
CA PRO A 343 0.17 14.69 10.04
C PRO A 343 1.31 14.66 9.02
N ALA A 344 0.93 14.53 7.75
CA ALA A 344 1.80 14.61 6.60
C ALA A 344 1.19 15.58 5.58
N ALA A 345 1.96 16.58 5.16
CA ALA A 345 1.57 17.44 4.04
C ALA A 345 1.79 16.68 2.73
N ILE A 346 0.71 16.36 2.01
CA ILE A 346 0.77 15.51 0.80
C ILE A 346 0.46 16.28 -0.48
N GLY A 347 -0.03 17.52 -0.38
CA GLY A 347 -0.46 18.27 -1.55
C GLY A 347 -1.14 19.58 -1.22
N VAL A 348 -1.92 20.10 -2.17
CA VAL A 348 -2.72 21.32 -2.05
C VAL A 348 -4.18 21.05 -2.45
N ALA A 349 -5.11 21.63 -1.72
CA ALA A 349 -6.55 21.53 -1.95
C ALA A 349 -7.20 22.89 -1.71
N GLY A 350 -7.91 23.44 -2.72
CA GLY A 350 -8.50 24.78 -2.62
C GLY A 350 -7.49 25.89 -2.27
N GLY A 351 -6.25 25.77 -2.76
CA GLY A 351 -5.14 26.70 -2.47
C GLY A 351 -4.50 26.55 -1.08
N GLN A 352 -4.96 25.62 -0.25
CA GLN A 352 -4.39 25.36 1.08
C GLN A 352 -3.63 24.02 1.12
N THR A 353 -2.63 23.89 1.98
CA THR A 353 -1.91 22.61 2.15
C THR A 353 -2.85 21.50 2.60
N ALA A 354 -2.94 20.44 1.81
CA ALA A 354 -3.64 19.22 2.15
C ALA A 354 -2.77 18.37 3.08
N VAL A 355 -3.18 18.28 4.34
CA VAL A 355 -2.53 17.46 5.38
C VAL A 355 -3.37 16.24 5.68
N VAL A 356 -2.77 15.06 5.78
CA VAL A 356 -3.41 13.81 6.24
C VAL A 356 -2.77 13.33 7.54
N ASP A 357 -3.56 12.96 8.54
CA ASP A 357 -3.05 12.46 9.82
C ASP A 357 -3.43 10.99 10.04
N LEU A 358 -2.44 10.10 10.02
CA LEU A 358 -2.64 8.65 10.23
C LEU A 358 -3.15 8.29 11.63
N VAL A 359 -3.20 9.21 12.58
CA VAL A 359 -3.77 8.96 13.91
C VAL A 359 -5.17 9.57 14.01
N ALA A 360 -5.35 10.80 13.55
CA ALA A 360 -6.61 11.53 13.68
C ALA A 360 -7.62 11.21 12.57
N ASP A 361 -7.19 11.13 11.31
CA ASP A 361 -8.06 10.90 10.16
C ASP A 361 -8.38 9.42 9.94
N GLY A 362 -7.55 8.52 10.51
CA GLY A 362 -7.72 7.08 10.44
C GLY A 362 -6.41 6.31 10.61
N PRO A 363 -6.34 5.28 11.47
CA PRO A 363 -5.12 4.49 11.70
C PRO A 363 -4.59 3.82 10.42
N HIS A 364 -5.45 3.59 9.44
CA HIS A 364 -5.13 2.91 8.20
C HIS A 364 -5.72 3.67 7.01
N ALA A 365 -5.03 3.59 5.88
CA ALA A 365 -5.36 4.26 4.65
C ALA A 365 -5.41 3.30 3.45
N VAL A 366 -6.27 3.60 2.49
CA VAL A 366 -6.29 2.94 1.17
C VAL A 366 -6.04 3.98 0.09
N VAL A 367 -5.14 3.66 -0.83
CA VAL A 367 -4.80 4.49 -1.99
C VAL A 367 -5.11 3.71 -3.27
N ALA A 368 -6.01 4.23 -4.10
CA ALA A 368 -6.26 3.66 -5.43
C ALA A 368 -5.79 4.54 -6.56
N GLY A 369 -5.34 3.93 -7.66
CA GLY A 369 -5.02 4.63 -8.90
C GLY A 369 -4.50 3.69 -9.96
N VAL A 370 -4.83 3.96 -11.22
CA VAL A 370 -4.25 3.24 -12.37
C VAL A 370 -2.75 3.52 -12.50
N THR A 371 -2.04 2.64 -13.20
CA THR A 371 -0.64 2.86 -13.55
C THR A 371 -0.44 4.22 -14.23
N GLY A 372 0.55 4.98 -13.75
CA GLY A 372 0.86 6.32 -14.27
C GLY A 372 -0.02 7.46 -13.73
N ALA A 373 -0.99 7.19 -12.85
CA ALA A 373 -1.79 8.24 -12.20
C ALA A 373 -1.00 9.05 -11.14
N GLY A 374 0.12 8.51 -10.63
CA GLY A 374 0.92 9.11 -9.56
C GLY A 374 0.80 8.41 -8.20
N LYS A 375 0.34 7.15 -8.16
CA LYS A 375 0.13 6.41 -6.90
C LYS A 375 1.45 6.21 -6.14
N SER A 376 2.48 5.69 -6.79
CA SER A 376 3.77 5.43 -6.15
C SER A 376 4.43 6.74 -5.70
N GLU A 377 4.33 7.80 -6.51
CA GLU A 377 4.78 9.15 -6.16
C GLU A 377 4.04 9.70 -4.93
N LEU A 378 2.73 9.50 -4.82
CA LEU A 378 1.97 9.86 -3.61
C LEU A 378 2.49 9.10 -2.38
N LEU A 379 2.74 7.79 -2.48
CA LEU A 379 3.25 6.99 -1.37
C LEU A 379 4.62 7.49 -0.91
N ILE A 380 5.52 7.78 -1.86
CA ILE A 380 6.86 8.33 -1.58
C ILE A 380 6.75 9.71 -0.93
N THR A 381 5.95 10.61 -1.49
CA THR A 381 5.70 11.95 -0.94
C THR A 381 5.17 11.87 0.50
N TRP A 382 4.24 10.96 0.78
CA TRP A 382 3.67 10.78 2.11
C TRP A 382 4.74 10.27 3.11
N ILE A 383 5.53 9.26 2.73
CA ILE A 383 6.62 8.75 3.56
C ILE A 383 7.62 9.87 3.86
N LEU A 384 8.07 10.59 2.84
CA LEU A 384 9.06 11.67 3.00
C LEU A 384 8.52 12.85 3.80
N ALA A 385 7.24 13.22 3.66
CA ALA A 385 6.61 14.26 4.47
C ALA A 385 6.63 13.92 5.97
N LEU A 386 6.44 12.63 6.32
CA LEU A 386 6.57 12.15 7.69
C LEU A 386 8.03 12.11 8.15
N CYS A 387 8.95 11.57 7.35
CA CYS A 387 10.38 11.53 7.70
C CYS A 387 10.99 12.94 7.84
N ALA A 388 10.49 13.91 7.08
CA ALA A 388 10.93 15.29 7.13
C ALA A 388 10.46 16.04 8.38
N THR A 389 9.45 15.53 9.09
CA THR A 389 8.89 16.18 10.29
C THR A 389 9.06 15.36 11.56
N ARG A 390 9.45 14.08 11.44
CA ARG A 390 9.57 13.11 12.54
C ARG A 390 10.93 12.47 12.59
N THR A 391 11.32 12.05 13.79
CA THR A 391 12.53 11.26 14.04
C THR A 391 12.24 9.75 14.00
N THR A 392 13.28 8.92 13.92
CA THR A 392 13.15 7.45 13.99
C THR A 392 12.67 6.94 15.34
N ASP A 393 12.71 7.77 16.39
CA ASP A 393 12.13 7.46 17.70
C ASP A 393 10.59 7.60 17.70
N GLU A 394 10.03 8.30 16.71
CA GLU A 394 8.59 8.60 16.60
C GLU A 394 7.91 7.74 15.54
N VAL A 395 8.54 7.57 14.37
CA VAL A 395 7.96 6.82 13.24
C VAL A 395 9.02 6.00 12.51
N THR A 396 8.62 4.81 12.10
CA THR A 396 9.41 3.89 11.27
C THR A 396 8.52 3.31 10.17
N PHE A 397 9.13 2.92 9.07
CA PHE A 397 8.44 2.40 7.89
C PHE A 397 8.87 0.98 7.58
N LEU A 398 7.90 0.17 7.15
CA LEU A 398 8.12 -1.08 6.46
C LEU A 398 7.48 -0.96 5.09
N LEU A 399 8.27 -1.07 4.03
CA LEU A 399 7.80 -0.87 2.67
C LEU A 399 7.68 -2.22 1.97
N ALA A 400 6.62 -2.42 1.20
CA ALA A 400 6.39 -3.61 0.41
C ALA A 400 6.05 -3.21 -1.02
N ASP A 401 6.88 -3.60 -1.98
CA ASP A 401 6.73 -3.33 -3.41
C ASP A 401 6.51 -4.66 -4.15
N PHE A 402 5.31 -4.85 -4.68
CA PHE A 402 4.96 -6.04 -5.46
C PHE A 402 4.81 -5.69 -6.94
N LYS A 403 5.46 -6.47 -7.80
CA LYS A 403 5.31 -6.41 -9.27
C LYS A 403 5.74 -5.06 -9.90
N GLY A 404 6.78 -4.43 -9.36
CA GLY A 404 7.35 -3.18 -9.88
C GLY A 404 8.77 -2.88 -9.37
N GLY A 405 9.10 -3.36 -8.16
CA GLY A 405 10.44 -3.61 -7.63
C GLY A 405 11.38 -2.39 -7.55
N THR A 406 10.89 -1.19 -7.81
CA THR A 406 11.70 0.03 -7.95
C THR A 406 11.03 1.26 -7.36
N ALA A 407 9.77 1.16 -6.92
CA ALA A 407 9.03 2.32 -6.41
C ALA A 407 9.67 2.88 -5.13
N PHE A 408 10.21 2.01 -4.28
CA PHE A 408 10.78 2.39 -2.99
C PHE A 408 12.30 2.30 -2.89
N ASP A 409 13.02 1.95 -3.96
CA ASP A 409 14.48 1.78 -3.94
C ASP A 409 15.21 3.05 -3.47
N GLY A 410 14.73 4.22 -3.91
CA GLY A 410 15.26 5.52 -3.49
C GLY A 410 15.12 5.81 -1.99
N LEU A 411 14.28 5.06 -1.27
CA LEU A 411 14.04 5.22 0.16
C LEU A 411 14.83 4.24 1.03
N ALA A 412 15.49 3.23 0.45
CA ALA A 412 16.20 2.19 1.21
C ALA A 412 17.32 2.74 2.11
N GLY A 413 17.90 3.89 1.74
CA GLY A 413 18.93 4.60 2.53
C GLY A 413 18.38 5.49 3.65
N VAL A 414 17.07 5.69 3.73
CA VAL A 414 16.45 6.57 4.74
C VAL A 414 16.38 5.82 6.09
N PRO A 415 16.90 6.38 7.21
CA PRO A 415 16.96 5.69 8.49
C PRO A 415 15.60 5.23 9.04
N HIS A 416 14.51 5.95 8.75
CA HIS A 416 13.16 5.54 9.17
C HIS A 416 12.70 4.24 8.50
N VAL A 417 13.24 3.90 7.33
CA VAL A 417 12.87 2.68 6.60
C VAL A 417 13.61 1.49 7.20
N THR A 418 12.85 0.67 7.93
CA THR A 418 13.38 -0.49 8.68
C THR A 418 13.50 -1.76 7.85
N GLY A 419 12.84 -1.80 6.69
CA GLY A 419 12.91 -2.87 5.71
C GLY A 419 12.12 -2.52 4.44
N VAL A 420 12.60 -3.04 3.31
CA VAL A 420 11.90 -3.04 2.02
C VAL A 420 11.70 -4.49 1.62
N ILE A 421 10.47 -4.84 1.29
CA ILE A 421 10.06 -6.17 0.87
C ILE A 421 9.75 -6.10 -0.61
N THR A 422 10.50 -6.86 -1.41
CA THR A 422 10.30 -7.00 -2.84
C THR A 422 10.09 -8.47 -3.17
N ASP A 423 9.15 -8.75 -4.08
CA ASP A 423 8.98 -10.06 -4.73
C ASP A 423 9.11 -11.26 -3.77
N LEU A 424 8.15 -11.38 -2.85
CA LEU A 424 8.14 -12.47 -1.88
C LEU A 424 7.89 -13.80 -2.58
N ASP A 425 8.90 -14.67 -2.59
CA ASP A 425 8.67 -16.09 -2.81
C ASP A 425 7.87 -16.70 -1.63
N GLY A 426 7.41 -17.94 -1.76
CA GLY A 426 6.61 -18.59 -0.71
C GLY A 426 7.30 -18.67 0.65
N SER A 427 8.63 -18.75 0.68
CA SER A 427 9.42 -18.80 1.92
C SER A 427 9.56 -17.42 2.57
N GLY A 428 9.78 -16.38 1.75
CA GLY A 428 9.82 -14.98 2.13
C GLY A 428 8.47 -14.51 2.68
N ALA A 429 7.36 -14.90 2.05
CA ALA A 429 6.01 -14.58 2.52
C ALA A 429 5.70 -15.21 3.88
N ARG A 430 6.06 -16.48 4.10
CA ARG A 430 5.86 -17.11 5.41
C ARG A 430 6.70 -16.44 6.50
N ARG A 431 7.98 -16.16 6.21
CA ARG A 431 8.88 -15.39 7.09
C ARG A 431 8.29 -14.01 7.40
N ALA A 432 7.63 -13.38 6.43
CA ALA A 432 6.96 -12.09 6.59
C ALA A 432 5.87 -12.12 7.64
N ILE A 433 4.99 -13.10 7.48
CA ILE A 433 3.85 -13.31 8.34
C ILE A 433 4.31 -13.56 9.77
N GLU A 434 5.31 -14.40 9.95
CA GLU A 434 5.87 -14.72 11.27
C GLU A 434 6.50 -13.50 11.93
N SER A 435 7.25 -12.69 11.18
CA SER A 435 7.90 -11.47 11.66
C SER A 435 6.90 -10.38 12.07
N LEU A 436 5.85 -10.16 11.26
CA LEU A 436 4.79 -9.20 11.58
C LEU A 436 3.97 -9.65 12.79
N ARG A 437 3.60 -10.94 12.88
CA ARG A 437 2.92 -11.49 14.07
C ARG A 437 3.78 -11.36 15.32
N ALA A 438 5.10 -11.54 15.21
CA ALA A 438 6.02 -11.34 16.31
C ALA A 438 6.07 -9.86 16.75
N GLU A 439 6.03 -8.92 15.80
CA GLU A 439 5.98 -7.49 16.10
C GLU A 439 4.70 -7.10 16.84
N LEU A 440 3.55 -7.66 16.47
CA LEU A 440 2.29 -7.44 17.19
C LEU A 440 2.43 -7.88 18.65
N ARG A 441 2.89 -9.11 18.89
CA ARG A 441 3.11 -9.65 20.25
C ARG A 441 4.10 -8.81 21.05
N ARG A 442 5.20 -8.37 20.40
CA ARG A 442 6.23 -7.53 21.03
C ARG A 442 5.64 -6.20 21.49
N ARG A 443 4.84 -5.54 20.65
CA ARG A 443 4.18 -4.26 20.97
C ARG A 443 3.15 -4.43 22.07
N GLU A 444 2.32 -5.47 22.02
CA GLU A 444 1.38 -5.81 23.10
C GLU A 444 2.09 -5.98 24.43
N ALA A 445 3.16 -6.78 24.48
CA ALA A 445 3.93 -7.02 25.69
C ALA A 445 4.58 -5.73 26.24
N ALA A 446 5.14 -4.89 25.36
CA ALA A 446 5.76 -3.63 25.75
C ALA A 446 4.76 -2.59 26.27
N ILE A 447 3.56 -2.50 25.66
CA ILE A 447 2.47 -1.63 26.14
C ILE A 447 1.96 -2.13 27.50
N ALA A 448 1.76 -3.44 27.64
CA ALA A 448 1.31 -4.06 28.88
C ALA A 448 2.34 -3.87 30.02
N ALA A 449 3.64 -4.03 29.73
CA ALA A 449 4.71 -3.81 30.70
C ALA A 449 4.78 -2.35 31.20
N ALA A 450 4.36 -1.39 30.38
CA ALA A 450 4.26 0.02 30.77
C ALA A 450 2.95 0.35 31.54
N GLY A 451 2.02 -0.60 31.66
CA GLY A 451 0.69 -0.37 32.26
C GLY A 451 -0.15 0.64 31.47
N ALA A 452 0.02 0.67 30.15
CA ALA A 452 -0.66 1.57 29.23
C ALA A 452 -1.76 0.85 28.43
N ARG A 453 -2.70 1.62 27.86
CA ARG A 453 -3.77 1.07 26.99
C ARG A 453 -3.39 1.03 25.52
N ASP A 454 -2.57 1.99 25.09
CA ASP A 454 -2.14 2.15 23.70
C ASP A 454 -0.77 2.83 23.63
N VAL A 455 -0.20 2.84 22.43
CA VAL A 455 1.13 3.42 22.13
C VAL A 455 1.20 4.92 22.39
N GLY A 456 0.08 5.63 22.46
CA GLY A 456 0.03 7.08 22.66
C GLY A 456 0.37 7.51 24.09
N ASP A 457 0.44 6.56 25.03
CA ASP A 457 0.87 6.80 26.40
C ASP A 457 2.37 7.14 26.45
N PRO A 458 2.79 8.28 27.06
CA PRO A 458 4.19 8.67 27.14
C PRO A 458 5.13 7.66 27.82
N ARG A 459 4.59 6.73 28.61
CA ARG A 459 5.35 5.65 29.24
C ARG A 459 5.79 4.58 28.24
N VAL A 460 5.09 4.45 27.12
CA VAL A 460 5.41 3.51 26.05
C VAL A 460 6.48 4.11 25.15
N ARG A 461 7.65 3.47 25.10
CA ARG A 461 8.80 3.91 24.28
C ARG A 461 8.90 3.09 23.00
N LEU A 462 7.90 3.21 22.13
CA LEU A 462 7.85 2.54 20.83
C LEU A 462 7.54 3.54 19.71
N PRO A 463 8.33 3.57 18.62
CA PRO A 463 7.94 4.33 17.45
C PRO A 463 6.68 3.72 16.82
N ARG A 464 5.86 4.57 16.21
CA ARG A 464 4.77 4.11 15.34
C ARG A 464 5.37 3.42 14.13
N LEU A 465 4.79 2.30 13.72
CA LEU A 465 5.20 1.55 12.53
C LEU A 465 4.17 1.79 11.43
N VAL A 466 4.59 2.33 10.30
CA VAL A 466 3.75 2.48 9.11
C VAL A 466 4.16 1.43 8.10
N VAL A 467 3.25 0.48 7.83
CA VAL A 467 3.44 -0.54 6.79
C VAL A 467 2.80 -0.04 5.51
N VAL A 468 3.62 0.23 4.50
CA VAL A 468 3.18 0.72 3.19
C VAL A 468 3.28 -0.42 2.20
N VAL A 469 2.18 -0.76 1.56
CA VAL A 469 2.13 -1.80 0.52
C VAL A 469 1.75 -1.16 -0.79
N ASP A 470 2.65 -1.19 -1.77
CA ASP A 470 2.31 -0.92 -3.16
C ASP A 470 1.81 -2.21 -3.82
N GLU A 471 0.80 -2.10 -4.68
CA GLU A 471 0.13 -3.21 -5.35
C GLU A 471 -0.39 -4.32 -4.41
N PHE A 472 -1.14 -3.94 -3.38
CA PHE A 472 -1.77 -4.85 -2.42
C PHE A 472 -2.61 -5.97 -3.08
N ALA A 473 -3.23 -5.69 -4.23
CA ALA A 473 -3.97 -6.70 -5.00
C ALA A 473 -3.07 -7.83 -5.50
N ALA A 474 -1.87 -7.50 -5.99
CA ALA A 474 -0.91 -8.50 -6.44
C ALA A 474 -0.40 -9.34 -5.27
N LEU A 475 -0.10 -8.69 -4.13
CA LEU A 475 0.32 -9.37 -2.92
C LEU A 475 -0.69 -10.43 -2.46
N LEU A 476 -1.99 -10.10 -2.44
CA LEU A 476 -3.03 -11.04 -2.03
C LEU A 476 -3.34 -12.12 -3.07
N ALA A 477 -3.08 -11.85 -4.36
CA ALA A 477 -3.24 -12.85 -5.41
C ALA A 477 -2.19 -13.96 -5.28
N ASP A 478 -0.95 -13.60 -4.98
CA ASP A 478 0.15 -14.55 -4.81
C ASP A 478 0.13 -15.22 -3.42
N HIS A 479 -0.27 -14.49 -2.38
CA HIS A 479 -0.26 -14.95 -0.97
C HIS A 479 -1.59 -14.67 -0.24
N PRO A 480 -2.66 -15.43 -0.52
CA PRO A 480 -4.01 -15.18 0.02
C PRO A 480 -4.12 -15.20 1.55
N GLU A 481 -3.26 -15.95 2.23
CA GLU A 481 -3.21 -16.07 3.69
C GLU A 481 -2.87 -14.75 4.40
N LEU A 482 -2.21 -13.81 3.71
CA LEU A 482 -1.90 -12.48 4.24
C LEU A 482 -3.15 -11.66 4.53
N HIS A 483 -4.27 -11.98 3.88
CA HIS A 483 -5.51 -11.24 4.06
C HIS A 483 -5.96 -11.21 5.54
N GLY A 484 -5.88 -12.37 6.22
CA GLY A 484 -6.24 -12.47 7.64
C GLY A 484 -5.31 -11.66 8.54
N LEU A 485 -4.01 -11.62 8.21
CA LEU A 485 -3.03 -10.84 8.96
C LEU A 485 -3.27 -9.34 8.82
N PHE A 486 -3.49 -8.82 7.61
CA PHE A 486 -3.75 -7.39 7.42
C PHE A 486 -5.08 -6.95 8.05
N ALA A 487 -6.12 -7.77 8.00
CA ALA A 487 -7.38 -7.48 8.70
C ALA A 487 -7.19 -7.42 10.23
N ASP A 488 -6.38 -8.33 10.78
CA ASP A 488 -6.04 -8.36 12.20
C ASP A 488 -5.18 -7.15 12.63
N ILE A 489 -4.19 -6.78 11.81
CA ILE A 489 -3.43 -5.53 11.98
C ILE A 489 -4.36 -4.33 11.91
N ALA A 490 -5.31 -4.28 10.98
CA ALA A 490 -6.22 -3.15 10.85
C ALA A 490 -7.16 -3.01 12.06
N ALA A 491 -7.56 -4.13 12.66
CA ALA A 491 -8.41 -4.12 13.85
C ALA A 491 -7.66 -3.69 15.13
N ARG A 492 -6.41 -4.12 15.32
CA ARG A 492 -5.62 -3.86 16.54
C ARG A 492 -4.61 -2.72 16.42
N GLY A 493 -4.29 -2.31 15.20
CA GLY A 493 -3.16 -1.44 14.85
C GLY A 493 -3.19 -0.09 15.54
N ARG A 494 -4.39 0.51 15.71
CA ARG A 494 -4.58 1.79 16.40
C ARG A 494 -3.96 1.79 17.81
N ALA A 495 -4.22 0.75 18.60
CA ALA A 495 -3.71 0.65 19.97
C ALA A 495 -2.20 0.31 19.98
N LEU A 496 -1.76 -0.53 19.05
CA LEU A 496 -0.37 -0.98 18.96
C LEU A 496 0.58 0.04 18.28
N GLY A 497 0.04 1.10 17.69
CA GLY A 497 0.81 2.05 16.90
C GLY A 497 1.28 1.50 15.56
N ILE A 498 0.54 0.54 14.98
CA ILE A 498 0.78 0.04 13.64
C ILE A 498 -0.25 0.68 12.72
N HIS A 499 0.22 1.31 11.64
CA HIS A 499 -0.57 1.96 10.62
C HIS A 499 -0.37 1.23 9.29
N LEU A 500 -1.40 1.19 8.45
CA LEU A 500 -1.34 0.52 7.14
C LEU A 500 -1.63 1.57 6.08
N ILE A 501 -0.84 1.61 5.00
CA ILE A 501 -1.15 2.37 3.79
C ILE A 501 -1.17 1.36 2.64
N LEU A 502 -2.36 1.05 2.14
CA LEU A 502 -2.58 -0.01 1.15
C LEU A 502 -2.84 0.61 -0.22
N GLY A 503 -1.84 0.55 -1.09
CA GLY A 503 -1.91 0.96 -2.48
C GLY A 503 -2.45 -0.15 -3.38
N THR A 504 -3.39 0.15 -4.27
CA THR A 504 -3.95 -0.83 -5.22
C THR A 504 -4.40 -0.16 -6.52
N GLN A 505 -4.42 -0.89 -7.62
CA GLN A 505 -5.07 -0.42 -8.86
C GLN A 505 -6.58 -0.66 -8.85
N ARG A 506 -7.04 -1.70 -8.13
CA ARG A 506 -8.44 -2.09 -8.00
C ARG A 506 -8.80 -2.22 -6.53
N ALA A 507 -9.78 -1.46 -6.08
CA ALA A 507 -10.26 -1.51 -4.70
C ALA A 507 -11.42 -2.50 -4.58
N ALA A 508 -12.34 -2.50 -5.54
CA ALA A 508 -13.51 -3.36 -5.55
C ALA A 508 -13.11 -4.84 -5.66
N GLY A 509 -13.63 -5.68 -4.77
CA GLY A 509 -13.40 -7.13 -4.75
C GLY A 509 -12.04 -7.59 -4.20
N VAL A 510 -11.02 -6.72 -4.17
CA VAL A 510 -9.70 -7.04 -3.59
C VAL A 510 -9.69 -6.79 -2.08
N ILE A 511 -10.20 -5.64 -1.65
CA ILE A 511 -10.20 -5.24 -0.24
C ILE A 511 -11.55 -5.61 0.36
N ARG A 512 -11.57 -6.55 1.31
CA ARG A 512 -12.81 -6.98 1.98
C ARG A 512 -13.34 -5.92 2.94
N ASP A 513 -14.65 -5.96 3.19
CA ASP A 513 -15.37 -4.97 4.00
C ASP A 513 -14.81 -4.80 5.41
N ASN A 514 -14.35 -5.89 6.05
CA ASN A 514 -13.76 -5.86 7.38
C ASN A 514 -12.45 -5.07 7.43
N LEU A 515 -11.64 -5.11 6.37
CA LEU A 515 -10.42 -4.32 6.24
C LEU A 515 -10.77 -2.86 5.89
N LEU A 516 -11.66 -2.64 4.92
CA LEU A 516 -12.11 -1.28 4.54
C LEU A 516 -12.79 -0.51 5.68
N ALA A 517 -13.51 -1.19 6.57
CA ALA A 517 -14.14 -0.58 7.74
C ALA A 517 -13.11 0.01 8.73
N ASN A 518 -11.89 -0.53 8.74
CA ASN A 518 -10.79 -0.05 9.59
C ASN A 518 -9.87 0.95 8.86
N CYS A 519 -10.12 1.22 7.57
CA CYS A 519 -9.39 2.20 6.75
C CYS A 519 -10.27 3.39 6.36
N PRO A 520 -10.58 4.32 7.28
CA PRO A 520 -11.46 5.45 6.98
C PRO A 520 -10.75 6.56 6.19
N LEU A 521 -9.41 6.57 6.14
CA LEU A 521 -8.64 7.47 5.29
C LEU A 521 -8.52 6.87 3.89
N ARG A 522 -9.05 7.54 2.89
CA ARG A 522 -9.16 7.01 1.51
C ARG A 522 -8.70 8.04 0.52
N VAL A 523 -7.77 7.66 -0.34
CA VAL A 523 -7.28 8.49 -1.43
C VAL A 523 -7.49 7.75 -2.74
N SER A 524 -8.16 8.38 -3.70
CA SER A 524 -8.26 7.82 -5.04
C SER A 524 -7.70 8.82 -6.04
N LEU A 525 -6.59 8.45 -6.67
CA LEU A 525 -6.20 9.03 -7.96
C LEU A 525 -7.15 8.50 -9.05
N ARG A 526 -6.84 8.81 -10.31
CA ARG A 526 -7.61 8.31 -11.46
C ARG A 526 -7.75 6.78 -11.39
N VAL A 527 -8.99 6.31 -11.46
CA VAL A 527 -9.34 4.89 -11.62
C VAL A 527 -10.04 4.67 -12.97
N THR A 528 -10.01 3.45 -13.50
CA THR A 528 -10.70 3.17 -14.78
C THR A 528 -12.20 2.91 -14.56
N ASP A 529 -12.54 2.16 -13.51
CA ASP A 529 -13.91 1.72 -13.24
C ASP A 529 -14.57 2.61 -12.17
N PRO A 530 -15.74 3.21 -12.44
CA PRO A 530 -16.53 3.91 -11.43
C PRO A 530 -16.82 3.08 -10.16
N ALA A 531 -16.86 1.74 -10.24
CA ALA A 531 -17.05 0.87 -9.08
C ALA A 531 -15.90 0.97 -8.06
N ASP A 532 -14.67 1.14 -8.51
CA ASP A 532 -13.51 1.37 -7.63
C ASP A 532 -13.63 2.73 -6.92
N SER A 533 -14.05 3.76 -7.66
CA SER A 533 -14.31 5.10 -7.12
C SER A 533 -15.40 5.05 -6.06
N ARG A 534 -16.54 4.37 -6.31
CA ARG A 534 -17.62 4.25 -5.32
C ARG A 534 -17.22 3.47 -4.08
N THR A 535 -16.46 2.39 -4.25
CA THR A 535 -16.00 1.56 -3.12
C THR A 535 -15.18 2.38 -2.13
N LEU A 536 -14.32 3.27 -2.62
CA LEU A 536 -13.48 4.12 -1.76
C LEU A 536 -14.17 5.42 -1.37
N LEU A 537 -14.66 6.19 -2.34
CA LEU A 537 -15.11 7.56 -2.15
C LEU A 537 -16.62 7.70 -1.98
N GLY A 538 -17.41 6.69 -2.36
CA GLY A 538 -18.87 6.78 -2.42
C GLY A 538 -19.41 7.56 -3.62
N THR A 539 -18.55 8.01 -4.54
CA THR A 539 -18.88 8.78 -5.75
C THR A 539 -18.13 8.22 -6.96
N ASP A 540 -18.49 8.67 -8.17
CA ASP A 540 -17.83 8.25 -9.42
C ASP A 540 -16.66 9.17 -9.80
N ASP A 541 -16.39 10.21 -9.01
CA ASP A 541 -15.56 11.35 -9.40
C ASP A 541 -14.11 10.97 -9.77
N ALA A 542 -13.52 9.97 -9.11
CA ALA A 542 -12.16 9.54 -9.41
C ALA A 542 -12.03 8.85 -10.77
N ALA A 543 -13.11 8.24 -11.28
CA ALA A 543 -13.13 7.67 -12.64
C ALA A 543 -13.22 8.77 -13.72
N LEU A 544 -13.69 9.96 -13.34
CA LEU A 544 -13.82 11.12 -14.22
C LEU A 544 -12.55 11.97 -14.29
N LEU A 545 -11.53 11.67 -13.47
CA LEU A 545 -10.25 12.38 -13.52
C LEU A 545 -9.57 12.25 -14.89
N PRO A 546 -8.95 13.32 -15.44
CA PRO A 546 -8.28 13.28 -16.74
C PRO A 546 -7.15 12.25 -16.79
N GLY A 547 -6.93 11.66 -17.97
CA GLY A 547 -5.94 10.60 -18.19
C GLY A 547 -4.66 11.08 -18.88
N ASP A 548 -4.59 12.37 -19.13
CA ASP A 548 -3.45 13.05 -19.71
C ASP A 548 -2.53 13.60 -18.60
N ALA A 549 -1.47 14.31 -19.00
CA ALA A 549 -0.51 14.89 -18.07
C ALA A 549 -1.16 15.83 -17.04
N ALA A 550 -2.23 16.53 -17.41
CA ALA A 550 -2.93 17.46 -16.52
C ALA A 550 -3.64 16.76 -15.35
N GLY A 551 -4.04 15.50 -15.54
CA GLY A 551 -4.66 14.66 -14.51
C GLY A 551 -3.68 13.98 -13.55
N ARG A 552 -2.38 13.92 -13.88
CA ARG A 552 -1.38 13.25 -13.03
C ARG A 552 -1.24 13.94 -11.68
N GLY A 553 -1.28 13.17 -10.61
CA GLY A 553 -1.26 13.71 -9.25
C GLY A 553 -2.54 14.43 -8.83
N LEU A 554 -3.61 14.45 -9.64
CA LEU A 554 -4.95 14.76 -9.11
C LEU A 554 -5.50 13.54 -8.38
N ALA A 555 -6.03 13.79 -7.19
CA ALA A 555 -6.68 12.77 -6.39
C ALA A 555 -7.90 13.35 -5.68
N PHE A 556 -8.75 12.47 -5.19
CA PHE A 556 -9.77 12.77 -4.20
C PHE A 556 -9.36 12.16 -2.87
N LEU A 557 -9.43 12.96 -1.81
CA LEU A 557 -9.16 12.60 -0.43
C LEU A 557 -10.50 12.54 0.33
N ARG A 558 -10.72 11.47 1.07
CA ARG A 558 -11.83 11.32 2.00
C ARG A 558 -11.33 10.82 3.34
N ARG A 559 -11.56 11.58 4.40
CA ARG A 559 -11.24 11.26 5.80
C ARG A 559 -12.47 10.74 6.52
N ALA A 560 -12.28 10.22 7.73
CA ALA A 560 -13.39 9.77 8.58
C ALA A 560 -14.47 10.84 8.83
N GLY A 561 -14.08 12.10 8.97
CA GLY A 561 -14.98 13.22 9.28
C GLY A 561 -15.60 13.92 8.07
N ASP A 562 -15.20 13.55 6.84
CA ASP A 562 -15.61 14.27 5.65
C ASP A 562 -17.00 13.83 5.18
N THR A 563 -17.87 14.79 4.86
CA THR A 563 -19.19 14.53 4.26
C THR A 563 -19.12 14.21 2.78
N ALA A 564 -18.08 14.68 2.10
CA ALA A 564 -17.81 14.44 0.68
C ALA A 564 -16.29 14.40 0.42
N PRO A 565 -15.82 13.70 -0.63
CA PRO A 565 -14.42 13.72 -1.01
C PRO A 565 -13.96 15.14 -1.41
N GLN A 566 -12.76 15.51 -1.00
CA GLN A 566 -12.10 16.76 -1.40
C GLN A 566 -11.10 16.48 -2.52
N GLN A 567 -11.13 17.27 -3.59
CA GLN A 567 -10.11 17.17 -4.63
C GLN A 567 -8.79 17.78 -4.15
N VAL A 568 -7.69 17.06 -4.38
CA VAL A 568 -6.34 17.44 -3.96
C VAL A 568 -5.35 17.26 -5.12
N ARG A 569 -4.37 18.16 -5.23
CA ARG A 569 -3.20 18.01 -6.09
C ARG A 569 -2.04 17.52 -5.23
N ILE A 570 -1.55 16.32 -5.53
CA ILE A 570 -0.45 15.68 -4.83
C ILE A 570 0.88 16.35 -5.17
N ALA A 571 1.72 16.53 -4.16
CA ALA A 571 3.06 17.03 -4.31
C ALA A 571 4.02 15.93 -4.79
N LEU A 572 5.06 16.33 -5.51
CA LEU A 572 6.16 15.49 -5.95
C LEU A 572 7.36 15.72 -5.03
N SER A 573 7.94 14.64 -4.54
CA SER A 573 9.21 14.65 -3.82
C SER A 573 10.41 14.46 -4.75
N GLY A 574 11.53 15.10 -4.41
CA GLY A 574 12.80 14.97 -5.11
C GLY A 574 13.92 14.32 -4.28
N ALA A 575 15.11 14.22 -4.87
CA ALA A 575 16.29 13.67 -4.20
C ALA A 575 16.70 14.47 -2.95
N ASP A 576 16.49 15.78 -2.95
CA ASP A 576 16.77 16.64 -1.80
C ASP A 576 15.87 16.32 -0.60
N ASP A 577 14.62 15.94 -0.83
CA ASP A 577 13.70 15.51 0.23
C ASP A 577 14.17 14.20 0.87
N VAL A 578 14.70 13.27 0.06
CA VAL A 578 15.31 12.01 0.53
C VAL A 578 16.55 12.30 1.37
N ALA A 579 17.43 13.19 0.91
CA ALA A 579 18.62 13.58 1.64
C ALA A 579 18.27 14.26 2.98
N ALA A 580 17.26 15.14 2.99
CA ALA A 580 16.77 15.79 4.20
C ALA A 580 16.17 14.78 5.19
N ALA A 581 15.40 13.80 4.71
CA ALA A 581 14.89 12.70 5.52
C ALA A 581 16.02 11.84 6.10
N ALA A 582 17.07 11.58 5.33
CA ALA A 582 18.21 10.76 5.75
C ALA A 582 18.98 11.37 6.94
N LEU A 583 18.99 12.70 7.06
CA LEU A 583 19.64 13.41 8.16
C LEU A 583 18.82 13.39 9.46
N ARG A 584 17.53 13.04 9.42
CA ARG A 584 16.61 13.10 10.58
C ARG A 584 16.56 11.79 11.37
N THR A 585 17.64 11.52 12.09
CA THR A 585 17.75 10.33 12.94
C THR A 585 17.30 10.59 14.38
N GLY A 586 16.77 9.56 15.03
CA GLY A 586 16.52 9.54 16.48
C GLY A 586 17.77 9.17 17.28
N HIS A 587 17.61 9.04 18.60
CA HIS A 587 18.73 8.75 19.51
C HIS A 587 19.17 7.29 19.47
N ARG A 588 18.32 6.41 18.94
CA ARG A 588 18.55 4.97 18.88
C ARG A 588 18.44 4.48 17.44
N PRO A 589 19.25 3.47 17.05
CA PRO A 589 19.00 2.74 15.81
C PRO A 589 17.58 2.19 15.85
N PRO A 590 16.78 2.40 14.79
CA PRO A 590 15.41 1.91 14.76
C PRO A 590 15.41 0.38 14.80
N SER A 591 14.57 -0.19 15.66
CA SER A 591 14.39 -1.64 15.73
C SER A 591 13.80 -2.11 14.40
N ARG A 592 14.45 -3.09 13.77
CA ARG A 592 13.94 -3.70 12.55
C ARG A 592 12.96 -4.82 12.94
N PRO A 593 11.64 -4.68 12.70
CA PRO A 593 10.68 -5.75 12.99
C PRO A 593 10.97 -7.01 12.17
N TRP A 594 11.69 -6.80 11.05
CA TRP A 594 12.10 -7.81 10.10
C TRP A 594 13.62 -7.83 10.01
N LEU A 595 14.24 -8.95 10.38
CA LEU A 595 15.67 -9.13 10.20
C LEU A 595 15.96 -9.52 8.74
N PRO A 596 17.05 -9.00 8.15
CA PRO A 596 17.42 -9.33 6.78
C PRO A 596 17.56 -10.85 6.63
N GLU A 597 17.39 -11.35 5.42
CA GLU A 597 17.66 -12.77 5.16
C GLU A 597 19.06 -13.15 5.61
N LEU A 598 19.20 -14.41 6.03
CA LEU A 598 20.49 -14.91 6.45
C LEU A 598 21.50 -14.74 5.30
N PRO A 599 22.73 -14.27 5.57
CA PRO A 599 23.75 -14.12 4.54
C PRO A 599 24.00 -15.43 3.79
N VAL A 600 24.40 -15.35 2.53
CA VAL A 600 24.76 -16.51 1.70
C VAL A 600 26.11 -17.09 2.11
N ARG A 601 27.03 -16.22 2.57
CA ARG A 601 28.37 -16.59 3.03
C ARG A 601 28.60 -16.00 4.41
N LEU A 602 29.13 -16.82 5.30
CA LEU A 602 29.47 -16.45 6.66
C LEU A 602 30.87 -16.98 6.96
N SER A 603 31.72 -16.15 7.57
CA SER A 603 32.98 -16.62 8.12
C SER A 603 32.85 -16.97 9.61
N ILE A 604 33.71 -17.87 10.09
CA ILE A 604 33.78 -18.21 11.51
C ILE A 604 34.18 -16.97 12.34
N ASP A 605 35.09 -16.14 11.82
CA ASP A 605 35.57 -14.93 12.49
C ASP A 605 34.43 -13.93 12.72
N GLU A 606 33.54 -13.71 11.73
CA GLU A 606 32.35 -12.85 11.87
C GLU A 606 31.38 -13.38 12.92
N LEU A 607 31.16 -14.69 12.96
CA LEU A 607 30.25 -15.31 13.93
C LEU A 607 30.81 -15.29 15.35
N ALA A 608 32.13 -15.44 15.52
CA ALA A 608 32.79 -15.34 16.83
C ALA A 608 32.65 -13.93 17.44
N VAL A 609 32.75 -12.89 16.62
CA VAL A 609 32.50 -11.49 17.04
C VAL A 609 31.04 -11.33 17.49
N ARG A 610 30.08 -11.85 16.72
CA ARG A 610 28.65 -11.81 17.10
C ARG A 610 28.35 -12.57 18.39
N ALA A 611 28.87 -13.79 18.53
CA ALA A 611 28.68 -14.61 19.72
C ALA A 611 29.23 -13.91 20.99
N SER A 612 30.38 -13.24 20.87
CA SER A 612 30.98 -12.45 21.96
C SER A 612 30.09 -11.27 22.36
N ALA A 613 29.56 -10.53 21.38
CA ALA A 613 28.65 -9.41 21.61
C ALA A 613 27.33 -9.84 22.28
N GLU A 614 26.85 -11.04 21.96
CA GLU A 614 25.65 -11.64 22.57
C GLU A 614 25.88 -12.18 23.99
N ARG A 615 27.13 -12.15 24.51
CA ARG A 615 27.54 -12.88 25.73
C ARG A 615 27.25 -14.38 25.64
N SER A 616 27.30 -14.91 24.42
CA SER A 616 27.06 -16.31 24.07
C SER A 616 28.34 -16.95 23.51
N ALA A 617 29.51 -16.49 23.94
CA ALA A 617 30.79 -17.03 23.49
C ALA A 617 30.85 -18.54 23.80
N PRO A 618 31.22 -19.39 22.84
CA PRO A 618 31.31 -20.83 23.07
C PRO A 618 32.32 -21.16 24.17
N GLY A 619 31.98 -22.09 25.06
CA GLY A 619 32.93 -22.67 26.00
C GLY A 619 33.95 -23.59 25.30
N ALA A 620 34.95 -24.06 26.03
CA ALA A 620 35.92 -25.02 25.51
C ALA A 620 35.22 -26.28 24.96
N GLY A 621 35.60 -26.71 23.74
CA GLY A 621 35.01 -27.86 23.07
C GLY A 621 33.69 -27.59 22.32
N VAL A 622 33.22 -26.34 22.25
CA VAL A 622 32.03 -25.95 21.49
C VAL A 622 32.45 -25.22 20.20
N ALA A 623 32.01 -25.72 19.05
CA ALA A 623 32.28 -25.16 17.72
C ALA A 623 31.10 -24.31 17.23
N ILE A 624 31.39 -23.13 16.67
CA ILE A 624 30.39 -22.28 16.02
C ILE A 624 30.06 -22.88 14.65
N LEU A 625 28.81 -23.28 14.46
CA LEU A 625 28.36 -23.90 13.21
C LEU A 625 27.89 -22.85 12.18
N GLY A 626 27.12 -21.86 12.63
CA GLY A 626 26.42 -20.97 11.69
C GLY A 626 25.52 -19.94 12.36
N LEU A 627 24.60 -19.38 11.58
CA LEU A 627 23.60 -18.41 12.02
C LEU A 627 22.19 -18.97 11.76
N ALA A 628 21.36 -19.08 12.80
CA ALA A 628 19.96 -19.48 12.68
C ALA A 628 19.06 -18.28 12.44
N ASP A 629 17.87 -18.53 11.91
CA ASP A 629 16.81 -17.55 11.74
C ASP A 629 15.57 -17.97 12.52
N GLU A 630 15.14 -17.10 13.44
CA GLU A 630 13.96 -17.26 14.31
C GLU A 630 13.02 -16.05 14.09
N PRO A 631 12.31 -15.96 12.96
CA PRO A 631 11.45 -14.81 12.62
C PRO A 631 10.33 -14.59 13.66
N GLU A 632 9.79 -15.66 14.24
CA GLU A 632 8.76 -15.61 15.28
C GLU A 632 9.21 -14.98 16.60
N ARG A 633 10.54 -14.85 16.78
CA ARG A 633 11.23 -14.20 17.90
C ARG A 633 12.00 -12.96 17.48
N GLN A 634 12.00 -12.60 16.19
CA GLN A 634 12.76 -11.50 15.60
C GLN A 634 14.26 -11.56 15.95
N ARG A 635 14.87 -12.76 15.84
CA ARG A 635 16.28 -12.98 16.19
C ARG A 635 17.00 -13.87 15.19
N GLN A 636 18.31 -13.67 15.10
CA GLN A 636 19.22 -14.52 14.33
C GLN A 636 20.37 -14.99 15.21
N PRO A 637 20.15 -15.98 16.09
CA PRO A 637 21.18 -16.40 17.05
C PRO A 637 22.30 -17.19 16.37
N VAL A 638 23.51 -17.07 16.91
CA VAL A 638 24.63 -17.94 16.53
C VAL A 638 24.32 -19.37 16.96
N VAL A 639 24.47 -20.31 16.03
CA VAL A 639 24.33 -21.74 16.28
C VAL A 639 25.69 -22.31 16.60
N ALA A 640 25.79 -22.97 17.74
CA ALA A 640 26.98 -23.69 18.15
C ALA A 640 26.65 -25.16 18.42
N VAL A 641 27.65 -26.02 18.28
CA VAL A 641 27.57 -27.46 18.50
C VAL A 641 28.70 -27.91 19.42
N GLY A 642 28.44 -28.84 20.32
CA GLY A 642 29.45 -29.34 21.24
C GLY A 642 29.07 -30.68 21.88
N PRO A 643 29.83 -31.13 22.89
CA PRO A 643 29.61 -32.41 23.57
C PRO A 643 28.19 -32.64 24.10
N ALA A 644 27.49 -31.56 24.49
CA ALA A 644 26.11 -31.63 24.98
C ALA A 644 25.12 -32.12 23.91
N ASP A 645 25.45 -31.95 22.62
CA ASP A 645 24.60 -32.36 21.51
C ASP A 645 24.70 -33.85 21.20
N ARG A 646 25.73 -34.52 21.73
CA ARG A 646 26.01 -35.96 21.65
C ARG A 646 26.30 -36.45 20.22
N ALA A 647 25.33 -36.35 19.32
CA ALA A 647 25.44 -36.81 17.95
C ALA A 647 24.60 -35.95 16.98
N ILE A 648 25.22 -35.49 15.89
CA ILE A 648 24.58 -34.69 14.84
C ILE A 648 24.74 -35.38 13.49
N LEU A 649 23.64 -35.58 12.78
CA LEU A 649 23.65 -36.09 11.41
C LEU A 649 23.47 -34.93 10.42
N VAL A 650 24.36 -34.84 9.44
CA VAL A 650 24.33 -33.85 8.37
C VAL A 650 23.93 -34.55 7.08
N LEU A 651 22.80 -34.15 6.53
CA LEU A 651 22.20 -34.73 5.32
C LEU A 651 22.15 -33.68 4.23
N GLY A 652 22.51 -34.03 3.00
CA GLY A 652 22.43 -33.07 1.90
C GLY A 652 22.69 -33.69 0.54
N GLY A 653 22.18 -33.07 -0.53
CA GLY A 653 22.51 -33.48 -1.89
C GLY A 653 23.97 -33.18 -2.28
N PRO A 654 24.43 -33.63 -3.46
CA PRO A 654 25.75 -33.28 -3.97
C PRO A 654 25.96 -31.76 -4.03
N GLY A 655 27.11 -31.28 -3.52
CA GLY A 655 27.44 -29.84 -3.52
C GLY A 655 26.67 -28.97 -2.51
N SER A 656 25.84 -29.58 -1.66
CA SER A 656 25.03 -28.86 -0.65
C SER A 656 25.84 -28.29 0.53
N GLY A 657 27.07 -28.77 0.73
CA GLY A 657 27.96 -28.31 1.81
C GLY A 657 28.12 -29.27 3.00
N VAL A 658 27.76 -30.56 2.86
CA VAL A 658 27.93 -31.59 3.92
C VAL A 658 29.36 -31.60 4.46
N SER A 659 30.38 -31.83 3.62
CA SER A 659 31.78 -31.84 4.06
C SER A 659 32.21 -30.51 4.67
N ASN A 660 31.69 -29.37 4.18
CA ASN A 660 32.00 -28.06 4.77
C ASN A 660 31.50 -27.94 6.21
N VAL A 661 30.35 -28.53 6.57
CA VAL A 661 29.89 -28.58 7.97
C VAL A 661 30.94 -29.25 8.86
N LEU A 662 31.46 -30.41 8.43
CA LEU A 662 32.47 -31.15 9.16
C LEU A 662 33.78 -30.34 9.26
N GLU A 663 34.20 -29.69 8.18
CA GLU A 663 35.39 -28.82 8.17
C GLU A 663 35.25 -27.61 9.09
N VAL A 664 34.07 -27.00 9.19
CA VAL A 664 33.82 -25.89 10.11
C VAL A 664 34.05 -26.33 11.56
N ILE A 665 33.61 -27.53 11.91
CA ILE A 665 33.80 -28.10 13.25
C ILE A 665 35.27 -28.46 13.47
N ALA A 666 35.90 -29.15 12.51
CA ALA A 666 37.31 -29.55 12.55
C ALA A 666 38.25 -28.34 12.72
N ALA A 667 37.97 -27.25 11.99
CA ALA A 667 38.80 -26.05 12.02
C ALA A 667 38.84 -25.36 13.39
N GLN A 668 37.82 -25.57 14.23
CA GLN A 668 37.69 -24.96 15.55
C GLN A 668 38.11 -25.89 16.69
N ALA A 669 38.15 -27.20 16.45
CA ALA A 669 38.48 -28.22 17.45
C ALA A 669 39.80 -28.95 17.09
N ARG A 670 40.81 -28.24 16.56
CA ARG A 670 42.02 -28.84 15.97
C ARG A 670 42.80 -29.79 16.89
N GLU A 671 42.85 -29.51 18.19
CA GLU A 671 43.56 -30.35 19.18
C GLU A 671 42.71 -31.50 19.74
N SER A 672 41.42 -31.56 19.37
CA SER A 672 40.44 -32.49 19.90
C SER A 672 39.45 -32.94 18.81
N THR A 673 39.94 -33.25 17.60
CA THR A 673 39.13 -33.79 16.50
C THR A 673 39.73 -35.08 15.97
N ILE A 674 38.89 -36.10 15.77
CA ILE A 674 39.24 -37.33 15.06
C ILE A 674 38.43 -37.39 13.78
N ARG A 675 39.11 -37.37 12.63
CA ARG A 675 38.47 -37.49 11.33
C ARG A 675 38.53 -38.93 10.85
N VAL A 676 37.38 -39.53 10.60
CA VAL A 676 37.26 -40.85 9.98
C VAL A 676 37.35 -40.64 8.46
N PRO A 677 38.38 -41.18 7.79
CA PRO A 677 38.57 -40.95 6.35
C PRO A 677 37.46 -41.61 5.52
N ALA A 678 37.07 -41.00 4.40
CA ALA A 678 36.08 -41.57 3.46
C ALA A 678 36.64 -42.73 2.59
N HIS A 679 37.82 -43.25 2.92
CA HIS A 679 38.40 -44.42 2.26
C HIS A 679 37.97 -45.70 2.98
N PRO A 680 37.39 -46.71 2.30
CA PRO A 680 36.82 -47.89 2.98
C PRO A 680 37.76 -48.62 3.94
N GLU A 681 39.04 -48.80 3.56
CA GLU A 681 40.05 -49.44 4.42
C GLU A 681 40.36 -48.61 5.67
N LEU A 682 40.50 -47.29 5.51
CA LEU A 682 40.88 -46.41 6.61
C LEU A 682 39.69 -46.11 7.52
N MET A 683 38.47 -46.04 6.97
CA MET A 683 37.24 -45.98 7.74
C MET A 683 37.09 -47.22 8.62
N TRP A 684 37.34 -48.41 8.04
CA TRP A 684 37.31 -49.65 8.80
C TRP A 684 38.23 -49.58 10.01
N ASP A 685 39.50 -49.20 9.81
CA ASP A 685 40.48 -49.12 10.88
C ASP A 685 40.14 -48.03 11.90
N ALA A 686 39.75 -46.84 11.45
CA ALA A 686 39.42 -45.72 12.32
C ALA A 686 38.18 -46.03 13.19
N VAL A 687 37.14 -46.63 12.60
CA VAL A 687 35.94 -47.05 13.34
C VAL A 687 36.24 -48.23 14.28
N ALA A 688 37.14 -49.14 13.92
CA ALA A 688 37.62 -50.18 14.82
C ALA A 688 38.34 -49.59 16.03
N ALA A 689 39.29 -48.67 15.81
CA ALA A 689 40.04 -48.02 16.88
C ALA A 689 39.10 -47.23 17.83
N LEU A 690 38.12 -46.53 17.29
CA LEU A 690 37.10 -45.80 18.06
C LEU A 690 36.14 -46.73 18.82
N HIS A 691 35.92 -47.94 18.33
CA HIS A 691 35.13 -48.95 19.01
C HIS A 691 35.87 -49.50 20.23
N ASP A 692 37.16 -49.80 20.06
CA ASP A 692 38.02 -50.37 21.09
C ASP A 692 38.31 -49.34 22.20
N ALA A 693 38.62 -48.11 21.82
CA ALA A 693 38.92 -47.02 22.75
C ALA A 693 38.14 -45.74 22.39
N LEU A 694 37.30 -45.27 23.32
CA LEU A 694 36.65 -43.97 23.17
C LEU A 694 37.68 -42.84 23.29
N PRO A 695 37.52 -41.76 22.52
CA PRO A 695 38.36 -40.59 22.69
C PRO A 695 38.03 -39.83 23.99
N PRO A 696 38.94 -38.95 24.44
CA PRO A 696 38.72 -38.10 25.61
C PRO A 696 37.48 -37.21 25.49
N ALA A 697 36.94 -36.79 26.64
CA ALA A 697 35.88 -35.79 26.68
C ALA A 697 36.31 -34.48 25.99
N GLY A 698 35.39 -33.88 25.23
CA GLY A 698 35.66 -32.70 24.41
C GLY A 698 36.14 -33.02 22.98
N THR A 699 36.34 -34.31 22.64
CA THR A 699 36.69 -34.70 21.27
C THR A 699 35.47 -34.73 20.34
N ALA A 700 35.64 -34.19 19.12
CA ALA A 700 34.69 -34.33 18.03
C ALA A 700 35.14 -35.45 17.07
N VAL A 701 34.31 -36.47 16.87
CA VAL A 701 34.51 -37.52 15.87
C VAL A 701 33.72 -37.17 14.62
N LEU A 702 34.41 -36.99 13.50
CA LEU A 702 33.83 -36.56 12.24
C LEU A 702 33.87 -37.69 11.23
N ILE A 703 32.71 -38.17 10.80
CA ILE A 703 32.55 -39.27 9.84
C ILE A 703 31.93 -38.67 8.58
N ASP A 704 32.71 -38.53 7.50
CA ASP A 704 32.17 -38.05 6.22
C ASP A 704 31.74 -39.23 5.34
N ASP A 705 30.80 -38.98 4.42
CA ASP A 705 30.40 -39.96 3.38
C ASP A 705 29.99 -41.35 3.90
N LEU A 706 29.31 -41.43 5.05
CA LEU A 706 28.98 -42.70 5.71
C LEU A 706 28.17 -43.66 4.81
N ASP A 707 27.21 -43.12 4.05
CA ASP A 707 26.37 -43.90 3.14
C ASP A 707 27.14 -44.37 1.90
N ALA A 708 28.01 -43.52 1.35
CA ALA A 708 28.83 -43.87 0.21
C ALA A 708 29.88 -44.95 0.55
N VAL A 709 30.51 -44.88 1.73
CA VAL A 709 31.45 -45.92 2.17
C VAL A 709 30.72 -47.23 2.48
N ALA A 710 29.58 -47.18 3.18
CA ALA A 710 28.78 -48.38 3.46
C ALA A 710 28.32 -49.09 2.18
N LEU A 711 28.04 -48.35 1.10
CA LEU A 711 27.68 -48.92 -0.21
C LEU A 711 28.86 -49.56 -0.94
N ARG A 712 30.09 -49.06 -0.72
CA ARG A 712 31.32 -49.63 -1.32
C ARG A 712 31.82 -50.88 -0.61
N LEU A 713 31.46 -51.06 0.66
CA LEU A 713 31.86 -52.23 1.46
C LEU A 713 30.98 -53.45 1.14
N PRO A 714 31.53 -54.67 1.15
CA PRO A 714 30.71 -55.88 1.09
C PRO A 714 29.74 -55.95 2.29
N PRO A 715 28.58 -56.63 2.16
CA PRO A 715 27.50 -56.57 3.16
C PRO A 715 27.92 -56.87 4.61
N GLU A 716 28.81 -57.85 4.80
CA GLU A 716 29.31 -58.22 6.12
C GLU A 716 30.18 -57.11 6.75
N TYR A 717 31.04 -56.47 5.96
CA TYR A 717 31.88 -55.35 6.41
C TYR A 717 31.04 -54.09 6.64
N ALA A 718 30.10 -53.80 5.74
CA ALA A 718 29.17 -52.68 5.88
C ALA A 718 28.35 -52.80 7.17
N HIS A 719 27.84 -54.01 7.47
CA HIS A 719 27.11 -54.28 8.71
C HIS A 719 27.99 -54.05 9.94
N SER A 720 29.20 -54.61 9.96
CA SER A 720 30.14 -54.45 11.09
C SER A 720 30.55 -52.99 11.32
N VAL A 721 30.84 -52.22 10.26
CA VAL A 721 31.14 -50.78 10.39
C VAL A 721 29.95 -50.02 10.96
N LEU A 722 28.74 -50.27 10.45
CA LEU A 722 27.54 -49.58 10.92
C LEU A 722 27.19 -49.93 12.37
N GLU A 723 27.36 -51.18 12.80
CA GLU A 723 27.19 -51.58 14.21
C GLU A 723 28.20 -50.88 15.13
N ARG A 724 29.46 -50.76 14.69
CA ARG A 724 30.49 -50.04 15.45
C ARG A 724 30.20 -48.55 15.54
N VAL A 725 29.72 -47.92 14.47
CA VAL A 725 29.26 -46.52 14.47
C VAL A 725 28.05 -46.35 15.38
N GLU A 726 27.09 -47.27 15.35
CA GLU A 726 25.95 -47.28 16.28
C GLU A 726 26.42 -47.35 17.75
N SER A 727 27.35 -48.26 18.06
CA SER A 727 27.95 -48.38 19.40
C SER A 727 28.67 -47.10 19.82
N LEU A 728 29.44 -46.49 18.91
CA LEU A 728 30.12 -45.21 19.12
C LEU A 728 29.12 -44.10 19.46
N VAL A 729 28.06 -43.93 18.66
CA VAL A 729 27.02 -42.90 18.90
C VAL A 729 26.33 -43.11 20.25
N ARG A 730 26.00 -44.36 20.61
CA ARG A 730 25.37 -44.69 21.90
C ARG A 730 26.28 -44.39 23.09
N ARG A 731 27.57 -44.69 22.98
CA ARG A 731 28.54 -44.49 24.07
C ARG A 731 29.02 -43.03 24.18
N ALA A 732 29.03 -42.27 23.09
CA ALA A 732 29.50 -40.89 23.04
C ALA A 732 28.75 -39.97 24.03
N ALA A 733 27.44 -40.20 24.21
CA ALA A 733 26.57 -39.40 25.09
C ALA A 733 27.03 -39.36 26.56
N GLY A 734 27.59 -40.45 27.08
CA GLY A 734 28.11 -40.53 28.46
C GLY A 734 29.57 -40.11 28.60
N ALA A 735 30.30 -40.04 27.49
CA ALA A 735 31.74 -39.79 27.46
C ALA A 735 32.11 -38.33 27.16
N GLY A 736 31.12 -37.46 26.89
CA GLY A 736 31.38 -36.07 26.52
C GLY A 736 32.05 -35.95 25.14
N VAL A 737 31.77 -36.88 24.23
CA VAL A 737 32.27 -36.90 22.85
C VAL A 737 31.15 -36.46 21.93
N LEU A 738 31.47 -35.60 20.95
CA LEU A 738 30.53 -35.20 19.90
C LEU A 738 30.77 -36.07 18.66
N VAL A 739 29.75 -36.78 18.18
CA VAL A 739 29.82 -37.53 16.91
C VAL A 739 29.08 -36.76 15.81
N VAL A 740 29.75 -36.45 14.71
CA VAL A 740 29.13 -35.79 13.55
C VAL A 740 29.29 -36.69 12.35
N ALA A 741 28.18 -37.08 11.73
CA ALA A 741 28.19 -37.90 10.53
C ALA A 741 27.60 -37.15 9.35
N GLY A 742 28.29 -37.18 8.20
CA GLY A 742 27.79 -36.72 6.91
C GLY A 742 27.26 -37.90 6.09
N ALA A 743 26.09 -37.71 5.47
CA ALA A 743 25.53 -38.67 4.52
C ALA A 743 24.69 -37.99 3.44
N HIS A 744 24.60 -38.60 2.27
CA HIS A 744 23.78 -38.09 1.16
C HIS A 744 22.40 -38.74 1.09
N ARG A 745 22.27 -40.00 1.53
CA ARG A 745 21.04 -40.79 1.47
C ARG A 745 20.77 -41.52 2.77
N MET A 746 19.49 -41.68 3.12
CA MET A 746 19.03 -42.46 4.26
C MET A 746 18.39 -43.79 3.83
N THR A 747 19.14 -44.63 3.13
CA THR A 747 18.61 -45.91 2.60
C THR A 747 19.26 -47.12 3.24
N GLY A 748 18.48 -48.20 3.42
CA GLY A 748 19.00 -49.49 3.87
C GLY A 748 19.53 -49.45 5.31
N PRO A 749 20.62 -50.17 5.63
CA PRO A 749 21.19 -50.24 6.99
C PRO A 749 21.57 -48.88 7.61
N VAL A 750 21.88 -47.87 6.79
CA VAL A 750 22.26 -46.52 7.24
C VAL A 750 21.08 -45.79 7.92
N SER A 751 19.84 -46.08 7.52
CA SER A 751 18.67 -45.41 8.12
C SER A 751 18.51 -45.76 9.61
N ARG A 752 18.86 -46.98 10.01
CA ARG A 752 18.83 -47.43 11.42
C ARG A 752 19.82 -46.64 12.27
N VAL A 753 21.04 -46.44 11.76
CA VAL A 753 22.06 -45.67 12.48
C VAL A 753 21.65 -44.19 12.54
N ALA A 754 21.04 -43.66 11.47
CA ALA A 754 20.52 -42.29 11.43
C ALA A 754 19.41 -42.00 12.46
N GLU A 755 18.66 -43.01 12.93
CA GLU A 755 17.68 -42.86 14.01
C GLU A 755 18.32 -42.52 15.37
N LEU A 756 19.59 -42.86 15.57
CA LEU A 756 20.31 -42.59 16.82
C LEU A 756 20.74 -41.12 16.95
N PHE A 757 20.77 -40.39 15.84
CA PHE A 757 21.12 -38.97 15.81
C PHE A 757 19.89 -38.14 16.14
N ALA A 758 19.85 -37.63 17.37
CA ALA A 758 18.75 -36.81 17.88
C ALA A 758 18.65 -35.44 17.18
N ARG A 759 19.78 -34.89 16.72
CA ARG A 759 19.84 -33.63 15.97
C ARG A 759 20.23 -33.89 14.52
N ARG A 760 19.54 -33.23 13.60
CA ARG A 760 19.73 -33.40 12.16
C ARG A 760 19.80 -32.04 11.49
N LEU A 761 20.85 -31.84 10.70
CA LEU A 761 20.99 -30.72 9.78
C LEU A 761 20.68 -31.22 8.37
N VAL A 762 19.55 -30.81 7.82
CA VAL A 762 19.16 -31.14 6.44
C VAL A 762 19.49 -29.96 5.53
N LEU A 763 20.51 -30.13 4.70
CA LEU A 763 20.97 -29.22 3.66
C LEU A 763 20.15 -29.44 2.36
N PRO A 764 20.31 -28.60 1.32
CA PRO A 764 19.44 -28.63 0.15
C PRO A 764 19.62 -29.90 -0.67
N TYR A 765 18.54 -30.32 -1.34
CA TYR A 765 18.50 -31.43 -2.28
C TYR A 765 18.02 -30.95 -3.66
N PRO A 766 18.36 -31.64 -4.76
CA PRO A 766 17.94 -31.22 -6.10
C PRO A 766 16.43 -31.28 -6.33
N THR A 767 15.74 -32.21 -5.65
CA THR A 767 14.30 -32.40 -5.79
C THR A 767 13.59 -32.46 -4.43
N ARG A 768 12.30 -32.09 -4.42
CA ARG A 768 11.44 -32.16 -3.24
C ARG A 768 11.28 -33.59 -2.71
N VAL A 769 11.29 -34.57 -3.62
CA VAL A 769 11.19 -36.00 -3.26
C VAL A 769 12.45 -36.44 -2.52
N ASP A 770 13.62 -36.07 -3.00
CA ASP A 770 14.89 -36.41 -2.34
C ASP A 770 15.01 -35.73 -0.96
N HIS A 771 14.58 -34.46 -0.86
CA HIS A 771 14.54 -33.74 0.41
C HIS A 771 13.66 -34.46 1.45
N ALA A 772 12.47 -34.90 1.04
CA ALA A 772 11.56 -35.65 1.90
C ALA A 772 12.12 -37.03 2.28
N ALA A 773 12.75 -37.73 1.34
CA ALA A 773 13.37 -39.04 1.58
C ALA A 773 14.55 -38.96 2.55
N ALA A 774 15.24 -37.82 2.60
CA ALA A 774 16.28 -37.52 3.60
C ALA A 774 15.71 -37.07 4.97
N GLY A 775 14.40 -37.18 5.19
CA GLY A 775 13.75 -36.77 6.44
C GLY A 775 13.54 -35.25 6.58
N GLY A 776 13.70 -34.50 5.48
CA GLY A 776 13.35 -33.08 5.42
C GLY A 776 11.84 -32.85 5.34
N ASP A 777 11.39 -31.70 5.82
CA ASP A 777 10.00 -31.27 5.73
C ASP A 777 9.69 -30.82 4.29
N PRO A 778 8.76 -31.49 3.57
CA PRO A 778 8.47 -31.14 2.19
C PRO A 778 8.00 -29.69 2.00
N SER A 779 7.40 -29.07 3.02
CA SER A 779 6.93 -27.69 2.96
C SER A 779 8.07 -26.67 3.03
N ALA A 780 9.23 -27.09 3.53
CA ALA A 780 10.43 -26.25 3.65
C ALA A 780 11.46 -26.52 2.55
N PHE A 781 11.08 -27.27 1.51
CA PHE A 781 11.91 -27.49 0.34
C PHE A 781 12.08 -26.18 -0.44
N ASP A 782 13.34 -25.78 -0.60
CA ASP A 782 13.74 -24.64 -1.42
C ASP A 782 14.83 -25.07 -2.41
N ARG A 783 14.55 -24.85 -3.70
CA ARG A 783 15.46 -25.18 -4.80
C ARG A 783 16.54 -24.12 -5.03
N SER A 784 16.30 -22.87 -4.64
CA SER A 784 17.26 -21.76 -4.78
C SER A 784 18.19 -21.64 -3.57
N ALA A 785 17.97 -22.43 -2.52
CA ALA A 785 18.79 -22.45 -1.31
C ALA A 785 20.29 -22.62 -1.64
N PRO A 786 21.15 -21.68 -1.19
CA PRO A 786 22.59 -21.75 -1.46
C PRO A 786 23.26 -22.90 -0.68
N PRO A 787 24.46 -23.34 -1.07
CA PRO A 787 25.24 -24.28 -0.27
C PRO A 787 25.41 -23.82 1.18
N GLY A 788 25.25 -24.75 2.13
CA GLY A 788 25.30 -24.48 3.57
C GLY A 788 23.99 -23.95 4.18
N ARG A 789 22.97 -23.62 3.37
CA ARG A 789 21.61 -23.30 3.86
C ARG A 789 20.87 -24.58 4.21
N GLY A 790 20.51 -24.79 5.46
CA GLY A 790 19.76 -25.99 5.85
C GLY A 790 18.79 -25.77 7.00
N ARG A 791 18.15 -26.85 7.45
CA ARG A 791 17.31 -26.86 8.65
C ARG A 791 17.95 -27.68 9.76
N LEU A 792 18.05 -27.09 10.95
CA LEU A 792 18.50 -27.72 12.18
C LEU A 792 17.50 -27.43 13.30
N ASP A 793 16.96 -28.49 13.91
CA ASP A 793 15.92 -28.40 14.95
C ASP A 793 14.71 -27.54 14.52
N GLY A 794 14.30 -27.67 13.26
CA GLY A 794 13.19 -26.91 12.68
C GLY A 794 13.53 -25.45 12.30
N ARG A 795 14.73 -24.95 12.59
CA ARG A 795 15.16 -23.59 12.27
C ARG A 795 15.99 -23.56 11.00
N THR A 796 15.84 -22.52 10.19
CA THR A 796 16.70 -22.29 9.02
C THR A 796 18.06 -21.79 9.51
N VAL A 797 19.15 -22.40 9.02
CA VAL A 797 20.53 -22.08 9.41
C VAL A 797 21.37 -21.84 8.16
N GLN A 798 22.23 -20.82 8.17
CA GLN A 798 23.37 -20.73 7.25
C GLN A 798 24.60 -21.24 7.99
N VAL A 799 25.23 -22.29 7.47
CA VAL A 799 26.52 -22.79 7.97
C VAL A 799 27.64 -21.86 7.53
N ALA A 800 28.62 -21.64 8.40
CA ALA A 800 29.84 -20.90 8.07
C ALA A 800 30.68 -21.59 6.98
N LEU A 801 31.58 -20.85 6.35
CA LEU A 801 32.56 -21.43 5.43
C LEU A 801 33.83 -21.78 6.19
N ALA A 802 34.29 -23.02 6.04
CA ALA A 802 35.58 -23.43 6.57
C ALA A 802 36.73 -22.80 5.78
N ARG A 803 37.85 -22.50 6.45
CA ARG A 803 39.10 -22.18 5.76
C ARG A 803 39.64 -23.47 5.14
N ALA A 804 40.05 -23.42 3.87
CA ALA A 804 40.62 -24.57 3.17
C ALA A 804 41.79 -25.17 3.96
N THR A 805 41.59 -26.37 4.49
CA THR A 805 42.60 -27.20 5.13
C THR A 805 43.23 -28.08 4.05
N SER A 806 44.56 -28.13 4.01
CA SER A 806 45.28 -29.04 3.11
C SER A 806 44.92 -30.48 3.47
N ALA A 807 44.46 -31.26 2.49
CA ALA A 807 44.26 -32.69 2.65
C ALA A 807 45.54 -33.31 3.22
N GLU A 808 45.42 -34.08 4.30
CA GLU A 808 46.57 -34.81 4.83
C GLU A 808 47.09 -35.77 3.74
N PRO A 809 48.40 -35.78 3.47
CA PRO A 809 48.97 -36.75 2.55
C PRO A 809 48.69 -38.14 3.09
N HIS A 810 48.09 -39.01 2.26
CA HIS A 810 48.01 -40.42 2.57
C HIS A 810 49.43 -40.95 2.83
N PRO A 811 49.68 -41.66 3.95
CA PRO A 811 50.94 -42.34 4.12
C PRO A 811 51.13 -43.28 2.93
N ALA A 812 52.28 -43.17 2.27
CA ALA A 812 52.66 -44.14 1.25
C ALA A 812 52.86 -45.48 1.95
N ASP A 813 51.95 -46.43 1.75
CA ASP A 813 52.07 -47.74 2.36
C ASP A 813 53.36 -48.41 1.89
N ALA A 814 54.26 -48.73 2.82
CA ALA A 814 55.46 -49.49 2.51
C ALA A 814 55.07 -50.91 2.07
N TRP A 815 55.74 -51.43 1.04
CA TRP A 815 55.55 -52.82 0.63
C TRP A 815 55.97 -53.76 1.75
N TRP A 816 55.16 -54.78 1.98
CA TRP A 816 55.49 -55.87 2.87
C TRP A 816 56.42 -56.86 2.17
N MET A 817 57.43 -57.33 2.91
CA MET A 817 58.42 -58.30 2.45
C MET A 817 58.42 -59.51 3.39
N PRO A 818 58.48 -60.74 2.86
CA PRO A 818 58.65 -61.94 3.67
C PRO A 818 59.92 -61.87 4.52
N THR A 819 59.75 -61.93 5.84
CA THR A 819 60.87 -61.98 6.81
C THR A 819 61.03 -63.34 7.46
N ALA A 820 59.98 -64.16 7.50
CA ALA A 820 60.04 -65.52 8.03
C ALA A 820 60.87 -66.45 7.13
N ARG A 821 61.37 -67.56 7.71
CA ARG A 821 62.10 -68.59 6.96
C ARG A 821 61.20 -69.29 5.94
N LEU A 822 59.95 -69.54 6.33
CA LEU A 822 58.91 -70.10 5.48
C LEU A 822 57.69 -69.16 5.54
N THR A 823 57.13 -68.83 4.38
CA THR A 823 55.87 -68.09 4.26
C THR A 823 54.96 -68.84 3.29
N GLY A 824 53.77 -69.23 3.73
CA GLY A 824 52.73 -69.70 2.82
C GLY A 824 51.99 -68.53 2.19
N VAL A 825 51.76 -68.57 0.89
CA VAL A 825 50.99 -67.58 0.14
C VAL A 825 49.84 -68.31 -0.56
N VAL A 826 48.63 -67.96 -0.19
CA VAL A 826 47.41 -68.39 -0.86
C VAL A 826 47.02 -67.29 -1.84
N ALA A 827 47.13 -67.57 -3.13
CA ALA A 827 46.74 -66.62 -4.16
C ALA A 827 46.19 -67.37 -5.38
N ARG A 828 45.14 -66.83 -6.01
CA ARG A 828 44.72 -67.33 -7.33
C ARG A 828 45.74 -66.87 -8.38
N ARG A 829 45.94 -67.68 -9.42
CA ARG A 829 46.85 -67.35 -10.53
C ARG A 829 46.39 -66.10 -11.28
N SER A 830 46.86 -64.93 -10.83
CA SER A 830 46.54 -63.62 -11.40
C SER A 830 47.80 -62.90 -11.90
N PRO A 831 47.67 -61.99 -12.89
CA PRO A 831 48.79 -61.15 -13.32
C PRO A 831 49.38 -60.30 -12.19
N ALA A 832 48.56 -59.87 -11.23
CA ALA A 832 48.99 -59.12 -10.06
C ALA A 832 49.80 -59.98 -9.09
N GLY A 833 49.32 -61.20 -8.78
CA GLY A 833 50.04 -62.17 -7.97
C GLY A 833 51.40 -62.53 -8.57
N ARG A 834 51.47 -62.81 -9.88
CA ARG A 834 52.75 -63.10 -10.56
C ARG A 834 53.77 -61.96 -10.44
N ARG A 835 53.31 -60.69 -10.49
CA ARG A 835 54.20 -59.53 -10.30
C ARG A 835 54.73 -59.43 -8.88
N ALA A 836 53.90 -59.70 -7.88
CA ALA A 836 54.32 -59.72 -6.48
C ALA A 836 55.36 -60.82 -6.22
N LEU A 837 55.16 -62.02 -6.81
CA LEU A 837 56.11 -63.12 -6.72
C LEU A 837 57.45 -62.78 -7.38
N ALA A 838 57.43 -62.26 -8.61
CA ALA A 838 58.65 -61.84 -9.31
C ALA A 838 59.40 -60.73 -8.55
N ALA A 839 58.67 -59.78 -7.97
CA ALA A 839 59.27 -58.73 -7.15
C ALA A 839 59.95 -59.29 -5.89
N TRP A 840 59.40 -60.34 -5.27
CA TRP A 840 60.06 -61.00 -4.14
C TRP A 840 61.29 -61.83 -4.57
N GLU A 841 61.25 -62.49 -5.73
CA GLU A 841 62.40 -63.18 -6.33
C GLU A 841 63.56 -62.22 -6.61
N ASP A 842 63.26 -61.04 -7.19
CA ASP A 842 64.23 -59.97 -7.43
C ASP A 842 64.89 -59.46 -6.13
N HIS A 843 64.24 -59.66 -4.97
CA HIS A 843 64.75 -59.30 -3.64
C HIS A 843 65.28 -60.51 -2.84
N GLY A 844 65.60 -61.62 -3.53
CA GLY A 844 66.29 -62.78 -2.95
C GLY A 844 65.41 -63.74 -2.12
N VAL A 845 64.10 -63.73 -2.35
CA VAL A 845 63.16 -64.71 -1.77
C VAL A 845 62.91 -65.82 -2.78
N ARG A 846 63.06 -67.09 -2.39
CA ARG A 846 62.81 -68.22 -3.31
C ARG A 846 61.33 -68.59 -3.29
N VAL A 847 60.67 -68.51 -4.45
CA VAL A 847 59.24 -68.87 -4.60
C VAL A 847 59.12 -70.31 -5.13
N ARG A 848 58.25 -71.13 -4.53
CA ARG A 848 57.93 -72.49 -5.00
C ARG A 848 56.43 -72.73 -4.93
N GLU A 849 55.91 -73.59 -5.79
CA GLU A 849 54.51 -74.05 -5.71
C GLU A 849 54.35 -75.07 -4.57
N VAL A 850 53.14 -75.15 -3.99
CA VAL A 850 52.83 -76.07 -2.87
C VAL A 850 53.05 -77.54 -3.26
N ASP A 851 52.57 -77.96 -4.44
CA ASP A 851 52.70 -79.34 -4.91
C ASP A 851 54.19 -79.73 -5.08
N ASP A 852 54.99 -78.86 -5.70
CA ASP A 852 56.43 -79.07 -5.88
C ASP A 852 57.17 -79.22 -4.55
N HIS A 853 56.73 -78.52 -3.50
CA HIS A 853 57.34 -78.60 -2.18
C HIS A 853 57.00 -79.90 -1.45
N VAL A 854 55.77 -80.41 -1.61
CA VAL A 854 55.36 -81.69 -1.02
C VAL A 854 56.11 -82.86 -1.64
N ASP A 855 56.37 -82.80 -2.95
CA ASP A 855 57.12 -83.83 -3.68
C ASP A 855 58.62 -83.82 -3.35
N ASP A 856 59.21 -82.65 -3.02
CA ASP A 856 60.60 -82.53 -2.56
C ASP A 856 60.78 -81.47 -1.43
N PRO A 857 60.59 -81.89 -0.16
CA PRO A 857 60.74 -81.02 1.00
C PRO A 857 62.20 -80.69 1.35
N ALA A 858 63.16 -81.51 0.92
CA ALA A 858 64.55 -81.46 1.37
C ALA A 858 65.37 -80.32 0.73
N ALA A 859 64.92 -79.76 -0.39
CA ALA A 859 65.58 -78.67 -1.11
C ALA A 859 65.52 -77.28 -0.42
N VAL A 860 64.99 -77.19 0.80
CA VAL A 860 64.62 -75.92 1.49
C VAL A 860 65.67 -75.42 2.50
N ALA A 861 66.81 -76.11 2.66
CA ALA A 861 67.73 -75.92 3.79
C ALA A 861 68.43 -74.54 3.91
N GLU A 862 68.45 -73.68 2.88
CA GLU A 862 69.17 -72.39 2.93
C GLU A 862 68.40 -71.21 2.31
N GLY A 863 67.79 -70.34 3.14
CA GLY A 863 67.22 -69.04 2.71
C GLY A 863 65.74 -68.88 3.06
N ARG A 864 65.16 -67.72 2.68
CA ARG A 864 63.72 -67.45 2.83
C ARG A 864 62.95 -68.08 1.68
N VAL A 865 61.97 -68.92 2.00
CA VAL A 865 61.15 -69.63 1.01
C VAL A 865 59.68 -69.22 1.14
N VAL A 866 59.08 -68.87 0.00
CA VAL A 866 57.66 -68.59 -0.14
C VAL A 866 57.01 -69.76 -0.88
N LEU A 867 56.09 -70.45 -0.22
CA LEU A 867 55.26 -71.48 -0.85
C LEU A 867 54.00 -70.83 -1.38
N VAL A 868 53.70 -70.96 -2.66
CA VAL A 868 52.51 -70.38 -3.30
C VAL A 868 51.60 -71.51 -3.74
N GLY A 869 50.30 -71.35 -3.54
CA GLY A 869 49.32 -72.29 -4.05
C GLY A 869 47.94 -71.66 -4.15
N GLU A 870 47.08 -72.22 -4.99
CA GLU A 870 45.68 -71.88 -5.01
C GLU A 870 44.96 -72.44 -3.75
N PRO A 871 43.78 -71.90 -3.38
CA PRO A 871 43.04 -72.41 -2.22
C PRO A 871 42.83 -73.92 -2.19
N ASP A 872 42.68 -74.56 -3.35
CA ASP A 872 42.47 -76.00 -3.48
C ASP A 872 43.76 -76.79 -3.24
N ASP A 873 44.93 -76.25 -3.59
CA ASP A 873 46.24 -76.87 -3.36
C ASP A 873 46.52 -76.94 -1.85
N TRP A 874 46.28 -75.83 -1.14
CA TRP A 874 46.42 -75.74 0.30
C TRP A 874 45.44 -76.64 1.06
N GLN A 875 44.21 -76.79 0.57
CA GLN A 875 43.21 -77.69 1.16
C GLN A 875 43.55 -79.18 0.93
N ARG A 876 44.08 -79.53 -0.26
CA ARG A 876 44.57 -80.88 -0.55
C ARG A 876 45.68 -81.30 0.40
N HIS A 877 46.60 -80.38 0.70
CA HIS A 877 47.75 -80.61 1.59
C HIS A 877 47.54 -80.04 3.00
N TRP A 878 46.42 -80.40 3.64
CA TRP A 878 46.00 -79.82 4.92
C TRP A 878 47.04 -79.90 6.06
N ARG A 879 47.93 -80.91 6.05
CA ARG A 879 49.00 -81.05 7.06
C ARG A 879 50.05 -79.94 6.93
N LEU A 880 50.44 -79.62 5.70
CA LEU A 880 51.37 -78.52 5.40
C LEU A 880 50.70 -77.17 5.72
N LEU A 881 49.41 -77.02 5.40
CA LEU A 881 48.65 -75.84 5.82
C LEU A 881 48.60 -75.70 7.35
N ALA A 882 48.40 -76.80 8.09
CA ALA A 882 48.38 -76.78 9.56
C ALA A 882 49.75 -76.38 10.15
N ASP A 883 50.84 -76.86 9.57
CA ASP A 883 52.22 -76.52 9.94
C ASP A 883 52.52 -75.03 9.70
N VAL A 884 52.23 -74.54 8.48
CA VAL A 884 52.43 -73.13 8.13
C VAL A 884 51.62 -72.19 9.03
N ARG A 885 50.38 -72.56 9.38
CA ARG A 885 49.55 -71.75 10.28
C ARG A 885 50.05 -71.73 11.73
N GLY A 886 50.71 -72.81 12.17
CA GLY A 886 51.20 -72.96 13.53
C GLY A 886 52.44 -72.12 13.78
N ASP A 887 53.47 -72.33 12.96
CA ASP A 887 54.83 -71.85 13.25
C ASP A 887 55.37 -70.83 12.22
N HIS A 888 54.58 -70.48 11.19
CA HIS A 888 55.02 -69.64 10.08
C HIS A 888 54.01 -68.54 9.70
N ASP A 889 54.41 -67.70 8.74
CA ASP A 889 53.56 -66.64 8.18
C ASP A 889 52.68 -67.22 7.07
N LEU A 890 51.38 -67.01 7.16
CA LEU A 890 50.42 -67.30 6.09
C LEU A 890 49.90 -65.97 5.52
N VAL A 891 50.14 -65.74 4.24
CA VAL A 891 49.63 -64.61 3.47
C VAL A 891 48.47 -65.09 2.60
N VAL A 892 47.33 -64.44 2.69
CA VAL A 892 46.16 -64.74 1.85
C VAL A 892 45.85 -63.50 1.01
N ASP A 893 45.96 -63.64 -0.30
CA ASP A 893 45.64 -62.57 -1.25
C ASP A 893 44.13 -62.27 -1.28
N THR A 894 43.77 -61.01 -1.57
CA THR A 894 42.36 -60.59 -1.67
C THR A 894 41.52 -61.39 -2.67
N SER A 895 42.14 -62.02 -3.68
CA SER A 895 41.44 -62.95 -4.60
C SER A 895 40.90 -64.23 -3.94
N CYS A 896 41.38 -64.55 -2.75
CA CYS A 896 41.01 -65.73 -1.96
C CYS A 896 40.19 -65.36 -0.70
N ALA A 897 39.56 -64.18 -0.70
CA ALA A 897 38.77 -63.69 0.43
C ALA A 897 37.67 -64.67 0.92
N PRO A 898 36.92 -65.38 0.05
CA PRO A 898 35.91 -66.36 0.50
C PRO A 898 36.52 -67.53 1.29
N GLU A 899 37.73 -67.96 0.93
CA GLU A 899 38.42 -69.11 1.53
C GLU A 899 39.26 -68.75 2.76
N LEU A 900 39.51 -67.46 3.01
CA LEU A 900 40.35 -66.96 4.11
C LEU A 900 40.03 -67.62 5.45
N ARG A 901 38.74 -67.70 5.84
CA ARG A 901 38.35 -68.27 7.15
C ARG A 901 38.67 -69.76 7.25
N VAL A 902 38.48 -70.50 6.17
CA VAL A 902 38.77 -71.95 6.12
C VAL A 902 40.28 -72.18 6.15
N LEU A 903 41.03 -71.39 5.38
CA LEU A 903 42.47 -71.53 5.24
C LEU A 903 43.21 -71.04 6.48
N ALA A 904 42.91 -69.85 7.00
CA ALA A 904 43.56 -69.30 8.19
C ALA A 904 42.99 -69.82 9.52
N GLY A 905 41.79 -70.43 9.51
CA GLY A 905 41.02 -70.86 10.70
C GLY A 905 40.62 -69.73 11.65
N PHE A 906 40.49 -68.53 11.10
CA PHE A 906 40.00 -67.33 11.77
C PHE A 906 38.47 -67.25 11.71
N ARG A 907 37.81 -66.89 12.83
CA ARG A 907 36.35 -66.87 12.96
C ARG A 907 35.70 -65.48 12.87
N GLY A 908 36.48 -64.40 12.90
CA GLY A 908 35.96 -63.03 12.87
C GLY A 908 35.78 -62.44 11.46
N VAL A 909 35.62 -61.12 11.42
CA VAL A 909 35.75 -60.31 10.20
C VAL A 909 37.15 -59.68 10.21
N PRO A 910 38.02 -59.99 9.23
CA PRO A 910 39.39 -59.49 9.22
C PRO A 910 39.40 -57.98 8.87
N PRO A 911 40.54 -57.29 8.94
CA PRO A 911 40.68 -55.95 8.39
C PRO A 911 40.22 -55.89 6.94
N TYR A 912 39.43 -54.87 6.57
CA TYR A 912 39.00 -54.72 5.18
C TYR A 912 40.20 -54.42 4.27
N CYS A 913 40.29 -55.19 3.19
CA CYS A 913 41.27 -55.02 2.12
C CYS A 913 40.53 -54.80 0.81
N GLU A 914 40.84 -53.71 0.09
CA GLU A 914 40.21 -53.39 -1.17
C GLU A 914 40.67 -54.37 -2.27
N PRO A 915 39.75 -55.13 -2.89
CA PRO A 915 40.11 -56.09 -3.93
C PRO A 915 40.81 -55.42 -5.10
N GLY A 916 41.93 -55.99 -5.55
CA GLY A 916 42.69 -55.47 -6.69
C GLY A 916 43.65 -54.31 -6.39
N SER A 917 43.68 -53.79 -5.16
CA SER A 917 44.59 -52.71 -4.73
C SER A 917 45.97 -53.21 -4.23
N GLY A 918 46.37 -54.43 -4.63
CA GLY A 918 47.62 -55.06 -4.19
C GLY A 918 47.64 -55.36 -2.69
N ARG A 919 46.48 -55.70 -2.11
CA ARG A 919 46.30 -55.98 -0.68
C ARG A 919 46.24 -57.48 -0.39
N ALA A 920 46.78 -57.87 0.75
CA ALA A 920 46.67 -59.22 1.30
C ALA A 920 46.52 -59.20 2.82
N TRP A 921 46.11 -60.33 3.39
CA TRP A 921 46.08 -60.56 4.84
C TRP A 921 47.30 -61.37 5.25
N LEU A 922 48.06 -60.88 6.23
CA LEU A 922 49.13 -61.61 6.90
C LEU A 922 48.59 -62.21 8.20
N ILE A 923 48.83 -63.50 8.40
CA ILE A 923 48.54 -64.23 9.63
C ILE A 923 49.86 -64.80 10.13
N SER A 924 50.36 -64.29 11.25
CA SER A 924 51.60 -64.76 11.88
C SER A 924 51.27 -65.60 13.11
N SER A 925 51.66 -66.88 13.12
CA SER A 925 51.60 -67.78 14.29
C SER A 925 50.32 -67.69 15.13
N GLY A 926 49.15 -67.83 14.49
CA GLY A 926 47.85 -67.83 15.16
C GLY A 926 47.32 -66.46 15.62
N ALA A 927 47.99 -65.35 15.27
CA ALA A 927 47.49 -64.00 15.50
C ALA A 927 46.31 -63.64 14.59
N ASP A 928 45.59 -62.55 14.94
CA ASP A 928 44.54 -62.02 14.08
C ASP A 928 45.11 -61.51 12.75
N PRO A 929 44.38 -61.67 11.62
CA PRO A 929 44.86 -61.21 10.33
C PRO A 929 45.14 -59.70 10.30
N VAL A 930 46.29 -59.30 9.76
CA VAL A 930 46.67 -57.89 9.56
C VAL A 930 46.73 -57.57 8.06
N ARG A 931 46.28 -56.37 7.67
CA ARG A 931 46.37 -55.92 6.28
C ARG A 931 47.82 -55.57 5.92
N ILE A 932 48.29 -56.11 4.79
CA ILE A 932 49.61 -55.81 4.22
C ILE A 932 49.50 -55.40 2.75
N VAL A 933 50.54 -54.74 2.24
CA VAL A 933 50.64 -54.30 0.84
C VAL A 933 51.66 -55.16 0.09
N LEU A 934 51.22 -55.79 -0.99
CA LEU A 934 52.06 -56.60 -1.86
C LEU A 934 52.79 -55.71 -2.88
N PRO A 935 54.01 -56.09 -3.31
CA PRO A 935 54.77 -55.36 -4.32
C PRO A 935 54.22 -55.64 -5.72
N VAL A 936 53.06 -55.05 -6.06
CA VAL A 936 52.48 -55.17 -7.39
C VAL A 936 52.94 -53.97 -8.24
N GLY A 937 53.84 -54.19 -9.21
CA GLY A 937 54.40 -53.12 -10.04
C GLY A 937 53.33 -52.22 -10.71
N ASP A 938 53.58 -50.91 -10.65
CA ASP A 938 52.78 -49.75 -11.09
C ASP A 938 51.54 -49.36 -10.25
N VAL A 939 51.79 -48.84 -9.04
CA VAL A 939 51.03 -47.66 -8.57
C VAL A 939 51.78 -46.45 -9.09
N ARG A 940 51.34 -45.88 -10.22
CA ARG A 940 51.83 -44.57 -10.64
C ARG A 940 51.62 -43.59 -9.49
N PRO A 941 52.65 -42.89 -8.98
CA PRO A 941 52.39 -41.73 -8.14
C PRO A 941 51.55 -40.77 -8.97
N ASN A 942 50.42 -40.35 -8.41
CA ASN A 942 49.46 -39.49 -9.05
C ASN A 942 50.16 -38.22 -9.58
N ARG A 943 50.48 -38.16 -10.88
CA ARG A 943 50.92 -36.93 -11.57
C ARG A 943 49.71 -36.00 -11.73
N ARG A 944 49.17 -35.54 -10.60
CA ARG A 944 48.30 -34.36 -10.48
C ARG A 944 48.75 -33.52 -9.30
N SER A 945 50.05 -33.25 -9.25
CA SER A 945 50.65 -32.15 -8.50
C SER A 945 51.82 -31.57 -9.31
N GLY A 946 51.56 -31.34 -10.60
CA GLY A 946 52.37 -30.45 -11.42
C GLY A 946 51.67 -29.11 -11.49
N VAL A 947 51.96 -28.22 -10.55
CA VAL A 947 51.67 -26.79 -10.71
C VAL A 947 52.43 -26.36 -11.96
N LEU A 948 51.69 -25.97 -13.00
CA LEU A 948 52.24 -25.23 -14.12
C LEU A 948 52.71 -23.86 -13.58
N THR A 949 53.98 -23.78 -13.20
CA THR A 949 54.67 -22.49 -13.07
C THR A 949 54.89 -21.96 -14.49
N GLY A 950 53.91 -21.19 -14.99
CA GLY A 950 54.15 -20.27 -16.11
C GLY A 950 55.08 -19.14 -15.66
N PRO A 951 55.98 -18.64 -16.52
CA PRO A 951 56.89 -17.57 -16.13
C PRO A 951 56.11 -16.28 -15.93
N SER A 952 56.36 -15.65 -14.79
CA SER A 952 55.97 -14.30 -14.43
C SER A 952 56.23 -13.30 -15.56
N ARG A 953 55.19 -12.59 -15.98
CA ARG A 953 55.32 -11.25 -16.56
C ARG A 953 54.40 -10.30 -15.80
N THR A 954 55.03 -9.47 -14.99
CA THR A 954 54.60 -8.12 -14.64
C THR A 954 55.49 -7.13 -15.40
N PRO A 955 55.09 -5.85 -15.55
CA PRO A 955 53.92 -5.18 -14.97
C PRO A 955 52.75 -5.02 -15.94
#